data_AF-A0A9P7PDT5-F1
#
_entry.id   AF-A0A9P7PDT5-F1
#
_cell.length_a   1.000
_cell.length_b   1.000
_cell.length_c   1.000
_cell.angle_alpha   90.00
_cell.angle_beta   90.00
_cell.angle_gamma   90.00
#
_symmetry.space_group_name_H-M   'P 1'
#
loop_
_entity.id
_entity.type
_entity.pdbx_description
1 polymer ?
#
loop_
_entity_poly.entity_id
_entity_poly.type
_entity_poly.pdbx_seq_one_letter_code
_entity_poly.pdbx_strand_id
1 'polypeptide(L)'
;MSSYDPPPSSDFGLSPAQTTALFDILTHHETYREITAFRFPDAVTRFGYPFEEDAAVSAAGAKTAGLGPCGLDGGGTRDFDIDREDQKKNRQKRSQPQKDDKEHQVQKNQSQEASAPLLQSLLSRLLLPMPGLSDLPSAFWTSRLQTLLVRLGQANLSESYDKGALGTRKVLATGCSALLEMLARGLLGGLPRGEGMPRNERPGPGTEAGVKANEDKENEEQYVLNKADDLERAWGNVLQGLVYGDLVDQLFDHFMREDDLETLSPMVEASARHNILHIATLIHQIFVLSPEGLYLLKLLDNVHSLIPYKLIRQTLRIGNAATMISGMMRILLAKLSLTSVTNWFGLTQNPDDGMNLVQRIISLVLSWDANDFSKSADKIEKTKGVDAPSDEMLRLIREHLEQPRSHHDDVRSASQRNEQSIMTEIFNASSPHINSRLTEAQHAQCLEYYSSLLSVRDRDCITSVFCRQAPDMLTQALKDIVTAYNPIIRAVHANIDLRDHFDSMQAFLEDFLKTSRRDPATADNGSGVAKEQEGAQGDQERKKALSSVEDYFVLLMRHRGSLYKWVHALARQCPDVWESFRVWAKNTLVQFQSRDTDSSGGSGIGSGGNGDGDGHHGGAAIPSILATLNKLYTALDVDTQSQVRTAIDSHVVYLSTQTLVSQARLQYLVTASQSDSSGGSTVGPGVYLSRWQSLLDETPITPSQRKGPVRCGRDVKYRTTMGKMGTGGNVVDAGEAAHGEVVEAPDMSVVVSALGEAFRRAMESYVACTVHC
;
A
#
# COMPACT_ATOMS: atom_id res chain seq x y z
N MET A 1 -35.81 44.30 29.43
CA MET A 1 -36.88 43.44 28.90
C MET A 1 -36.93 43.76 27.41
N SER A 2 -36.40 42.96 26.49
CA SER A 2 -36.55 41.52 26.32
C SER A 2 -35.23 40.88 25.89
N SER A 3 -34.91 39.76 26.53
CA SER A 3 -33.91 38.77 26.14
C SER A 3 -34.32 38.09 24.84
N TYR A 4 -33.41 38.04 23.87
CA TYR A 4 -33.43 37.09 22.77
C TYR A 4 -32.23 36.17 23.01
N ASP A 5 -32.42 35.19 23.88
CA ASP A 5 -31.52 34.04 23.92
C ASP A 5 -31.77 33.22 22.65
N PRO A 6 -30.73 32.81 21.91
CA PRO A 6 -30.88 31.80 20.87
C PRO A 6 -31.37 30.50 21.52
N PRO A 7 -32.18 29.68 20.82
CA PRO A 7 -32.71 28.45 21.39
C PRO A 7 -31.54 27.50 21.73
N PRO A 8 -31.66 26.71 22.81
CA PRO A 8 -30.63 25.74 23.17
C PRO A 8 -30.49 24.72 22.04
N SER A 9 -29.30 24.63 21.46
CA SER A 9 -28.89 23.50 20.63
C SER A 9 -29.10 22.22 21.43
N SER A 10 -29.71 21.21 20.81
CA SER A 10 -29.96 19.90 21.41
C SER A 10 -28.65 19.24 21.92
N ASP A 11 -28.43 19.27 23.23
CA ASP A 11 -27.16 18.93 23.92
C ASP A 11 -26.71 17.46 23.87
N PHE A 12 -27.41 16.55 23.19
CA PHE A 12 -27.14 15.11 23.26
C PHE A 12 -26.29 14.53 22.11
N GLY A 13 -26.06 15.22 20.98
CA GLY A 13 -25.35 14.68 19.80
C GLY A 13 -23.99 15.33 19.49
N LEU A 14 -23.23 14.77 18.55
CA LEU A 14 -22.04 15.44 17.98
C LEU A 14 -22.47 16.38 16.85
N SER A 15 -21.75 17.50 16.69
CA SER A 15 -21.89 18.36 15.51
C SER A 15 -21.44 17.62 14.23
N PRO A 16 -21.80 18.11 13.03
CA PRO A 16 -21.31 17.52 11.78
C PRO A 16 -19.78 17.49 11.70
N ALA A 17 -19.11 18.57 12.11
CA ALA A 17 -17.65 18.64 12.14
C ALA A 17 -17.04 17.62 13.13
N GLN A 18 -17.64 17.48 14.32
CA GLN A 18 -17.22 16.49 15.32
C GLN A 18 -17.45 15.06 14.83
N THR A 19 -18.56 14.78 14.15
CA THR A 19 -18.86 13.44 13.60
C THR A 19 -17.88 13.08 12.49
N THR A 20 -17.56 14.03 11.60
CA THR A 20 -16.54 13.85 10.56
C THR A 20 -15.15 13.63 11.15
N ALA A 21 -14.78 14.38 12.20
CA ALA A 21 -13.53 14.16 12.93
C ALA A 21 -13.50 12.78 13.60
N LEU A 22 -14.59 12.35 14.25
CA LEU A 22 -14.70 11.00 14.82
C LEU A 22 -14.54 9.92 13.76
N PHE A 23 -15.18 10.10 12.61
CA PHE A 23 -15.08 9.18 11.48
C PHE A 23 -13.64 9.10 10.94
N ASP A 24 -12.98 10.24 10.84
CA ASP A 24 -11.59 10.35 10.42
C ASP A 24 -10.63 9.61 11.37
N ILE A 25 -10.78 9.80 12.69
CA ILE A 25 -9.97 9.12 13.72
C ILE A 25 -10.15 7.60 13.63
N LEU A 26 -11.40 7.13 13.69
CA LEU A 26 -11.67 5.70 13.80
C LEU A 26 -11.28 4.95 12.52
N THR A 27 -11.52 5.55 11.34
CA THR A 27 -11.12 4.93 10.07
C THR A 27 -9.60 4.87 9.92
N HIS A 28 -8.88 5.92 10.36
CA HIS A 28 -7.41 5.95 10.36
C HIS A 28 -6.82 4.80 11.20
N HIS A 29 -7.24 4.69 12.46
CA HIS A 29 -6.74 3.66 13.37
C HIS A 29 -7.17 2.24 12.95
N GLU A 30 -8.41 2.08 12.49
CA GLU A 30 -8.93 0.77 12.07
C GLU A 30 -8.23 0.28 10.79
N THR A 31 -8.04 1.15 9.79
CA THR A 31 -7.30 0.80 8.56
C THR A 31 -5.88 0.34 8.87
N TYR A 32 -5.16 1.07 9.73
CA TYR A 32 -3.80 0.69 10.10
C TYR A 32 -3.78 -0.63 10.88
N ARG A 33 -4.72 -0.82 11.81
CA ARG A 33 -4.88 -2.07 12.56
C ARG A 33 -5.07 -3.27 11.62
N GLU A 34 -5.99 -3.18 10.66
CA GLU A 34 -6.23 -4.23 9.67
C GLU A 34 -4.97 -4.56 8.85
N ILE A 35 -4.25 -3.55 8.36
CA ILE A 35 -2.99 -3.75 7.63
C ILE A 35 -1.95 -4.46 8.52
N THR A 36 -1.85 -4.09 9.80
CA THR A 36 -0.91 -4.75 10.72
C THR A 36 -1.34 -6.17 11.10
N ALA A 37 -2.62 -6.51 11.02
CA ALA A 37 -3.12 -7.85 11.32
C ALA A 37 -2.56 -8.90 10.34
N PHE A 38 -2.23 -8.53 9.10
CA PHE A 38 -1.61 -9.42 8.10
C PHE A 38 -0.21 -9.95 8.48
N ARG A 39 0.37 -9.51 9.60
CA ARG A 39 1.54 -10.17 10.22
C ARG A 39 1.19 -11.58 10.73
N PHE A 40 -0.09 -11.84 10.98
CA PHE A 40 -0.59 -13.10 11.49
C PHE A 40 -1.33 -13.87 10.39
N PRO A 41 -1.09 -15.19 10.26
CA PRO A 41 -1.81 -16.03 9.31
C PRO A 41 -3.33 -15.94 9.45
N ASP A 42 -3.81 -15.81 10.69
CA ASP A 42 -5.24 -15.78 11.03
C ASP A 42 -5.99 -14.59 10.43
N ALA A 43 -5.30 -13.50 10.10
CA ALA A 43 -5.91 -12.36 9.45
C ALA A 43 -6.22 -12.62 7.97
N VAL A 44 -5.53 -13.59 7.35
CA VAL A 44 -5.80 -14.01 5.97
C VAL A 44 -6.93 -15.04 5.95
N THR A 45 -6.90 -16.00 6.88
CA THR A 45 -7.94 -17.05 6.94
C THR A 45 -9.30 -16.49 7.37
N ARG A 46 -9.33 -15.45 8.22
CA ARG A 46 -10.56 -14.77 8.64
C ARG A 46 -10.88 -13.51 7.84
N PHE A 47 -10.20 -13.27 6.72
CA PHE A 47 -10.45 -12.09 5.89
C PHE A 47 -11.85 -12.11 5.26
N GLY A 48 -12.42 -13.29 5.02
CA GLY A 48 -13.66 -13.51 4.28
C GLY A 48 -13.44 -13.55 2.76
N TYR A 49 -14.53 -13.47 2.00
CA TYR A 49 -14.49 -13.52 0.53
C TYR A 49 -13.46 -12.52 -0.05
N PRO A 50 -12.58 -12.93 -0.98
CA PRO A 50 -12.58 -14.17 -1.75
C PRO A 50 -11.73 -15.33 -1.16
N PHE A 51 -11.27 -15.22 0.08
CA PHE A 51 -10.52 -16.26 0.77
C PHE A 51 -11.45 -17.23 1.53
N GLU A 52 -10.96 -18.45 1.80
CA GLU A 52 -11.70 -19.50 2.52
C GLU A 52 -11.14 -19.71 3.93
N GLU A 53 -11.98 -19.97 4.92
CA GLU A 53 -11.55 -20.14 6.32
C GLU A 53 -10.64 -21.37 6.54
N ASP A 54 -10.90 -22.46 5.83
CA ASP A 54 -10.33 -23.80 6.11
C ASP A 54 -9.04 -24.15 5.34
N ALA A 55 -8.46 -23.21 4.57
CA ALA A 55 -7.25 -23.51 3.77
C ALA A 55 -6.02 -23.91 4.62
N ALA A 56 -6.08 -23.76 5.95
CA ALA A 56 -5.03 -24.15 6.88
C ALA A 56 -4.75 -25.68 6.92
N VAL A 57 -5.69 -26.54 6.50
CA VAL A 57 -5.51 -28.01 6.65
C VAL A 57 -4.63 -28.62 5.56
N SER A 58 -4.42 -27.97 4.40
CA SER A 58 -3.52 -28.53 3.37
C SER A 58 -2.03 -28.17 3.57
N ALA A 59 -1.70 -27.29 4.51
CA ALA A 59 -0.31 -26.97 4.87
C ALA A 59 0.27 -27.90 5.96
N ALA A 60 -0.58 -28.56 6.75
CA ALA A 60 -0.18 -29.48 7.81
C ALA A 60 0.20 -30.91 7.32
N GLY A 61 0.03 -31.18 6.02
CA GLY A 61 0.42 -32.47 5.40
C GLY A 61 1.93 -32.64 5.17
N ALA A 62 2.74 -31.59 5.35
CA ALA A 62 4.19 -31.71 5.43
C ALA A 62 4.57 -32.22 6.82
N LYS A 63 4.50 -33.54 7.02
CA LYS A 63 5.25 -34.20 8.10
C LYS A 63 6.69 -33.70 8.03
N THR A 64 7.11 -32.99 9.07
CA THR A 64 8.47 -32.96 9.64
C THR A 64 9.51 -33.76 8.85
N ALA A 65 9.96 -33.22 7.72
CA ALA A 65 11.34 -33.37 7.29
C ALA A 65 12.01 -32.11 7.84
N GLY A 66 12.92 -32.28 8.79
CA GLY A 66 13.47 -31.19 9.59
C GLY A 66 13.88 -30.00 8.73
N LEU A 67 13.34 -28.83 9.05
CA LEU A 67 14.05 -27.58 8.83
C LEU A 67 15.27 -27.62 9.76
N GLY A 68 16.35 -28.24 9.28
CA GLY A 68 17.66 -28.09 9.90
C GLY A 68 18.11 -26.64 9.78
N PRO A 69 18.93 -26.15 10.72
CA PRO A 69 19.40 -24.77 10.72
C PRO A 69 20.19 -24.51 9.43
N CYS A 70 19.99 -23.34 8.82
CA CYS A 70 20.85 -22.86 7.75
C CYS A 70 22.26 -22.64 8.31
N GLY A 71 23.12 -23.67 8.19
CA GLY A 71 24.52 -23.68 8.61
C GLY A 71 25.39 -24.39 7.57
N LEU A 72 26.65 -23.95 7.51
CA LEU A 72 27.69 -24.25 6.52
C LEU A 72 28.21 -25.72 6.58
N ASP A 73 28.62 -26.21 5.39
CA ASP A 73 29.56 -27.31 5.05
C ASP A 73 29.25 -28.80 5.29
N GLY A 74 29.69 -29.62 4.31
CA GLY A 74 30.24 -30.97 4.51
C GLY A 74 29.57 -32.14 3.77
N GLY A 75 30.20 -32.63 2.70
CA GLY A 75 29.70 -33.76 1.90
C GLY A 75 29.81 -35.14 2.55
N GLY A 76 29.06 -36.11 2.01
CA GLY A 76 29.16 -37.53 2.37
C GLY A 76 28.02 -38.37 1.78
N THR A 77 28.38 -39.36 0.96
CA THR A 77 27.55 -40.36 0.29
C THR A 77 26.93 -41.40 1.24
N ARG A 78 25.74 -41.95 0.89
CA ARG A 78 25.48 -43.41 0.72
C ARG A 78 23.99 -43.78 0.49
N ASP A 79 23.84 -44.83 -0.32
CA ASP A 79 22.65 -45.64 -0.67
C ASP A 79 21.84 -46.18 0.53
N PHE A 80 20.53 -46.46 0.34
CA PHE A 80 19.98 -47.83 0.31
C PHE A 80 18.47 -47.88 -0.04
N ASP A 81 18.10 -49.01 -0.64
CA ASP A 81 16.88 -49.43 -1.33
C ASP A 81 15.60 -49.68 -0.49
N ILE A 82 14.45 -49.54 -1.20
CA ILE A 82 13.24 -50.41 -1.27
C ILE A 82 12.51 -50.83 0.03
N ASP A 83 11.21 -50.47 0.16
CA ASP A 83 10.11 -51.46 0.04
C ASP A 83 8.69 -50.86 -0.05
N ARG A 84 7.79 -51.67 -0.62
CA ARG A 84 6.45 -51.40 -1.17
C ARG A 84 5.39 -52.18 -0.36
N GLU A 85 4.13 -51.72 -0.43
CA GLU A 85 2.87 -52.23 0.20
C GLU A 85 2.41 -51.34 1.38
N ASP A 86 1.24 -50.68 1.37
CA ASP A 86 -0.10 -51.22 1.23
C ASP A 86 -1.10 -50.18 0.66
N GLN A 87 -1.64 -50.45 -0.53
CA GLN A 87 -2.89 -49.87 -1.01
C GLN A 87 -3.88 -51.01 -1.23
N LYS A 88 -4.87 -51.16 -0.34
CA LYS A 88 -6.20 -51.74 -0.61
C LYS A 88 -6.98 -51.87 0.70
N LYS A 89 -7.97 -50.99 0.91
CA LYS A 89 -9.31 -51.28 1.49
C LYS A 89 -10.05 -49.97 1.83
N ASN A 90 -10.85 -49.51 0.87
CA ASN A 90 -12.28 -49.19 1.05
C ASN A 90 -12.75 -48.31 -0.10
N ARG A 91 -13.08 -48.98 -1.19
CA ARG A 91 -13.85 -48.45 -2.30
C ARG A 91 -15.10 -49.30 -2.38
N GLN A 92 -16.21 -48.90 -1.75
CA GLN A 92 -17.59 -49.13 -2.20
C GLN A 92 -18.64 -48.70 -1.16
N LYS A 93 -19.76 -48.17 -1.69
CA LYS A 93 -20.91 -47.49 -1.07
C LYS A 93 -20.64 -45.99 -0.83
N ARG A 94 -21.35 -45.03 -1.42
CA ARG A 94 -22.73 -45.01 -1.97
C ARG A 94 -22.87 -43.80 -2.91
N SER A 95 -23.65 -43.95 -3.97
CA SER A 95 -23.91 -42.98 -5.05
C SER A 95 -25.25 -42.24 -4.86
N GLN A 96 -25.32 -41.00 -5.41
CA GLN A 96 -26.44 -40.04 -5.61
C GLN A 96 -26.66 -38.94 -4.55
N PRO A 97 -27.15 -37.74 -4.94
CA PRO A 97 -26.52 -36.75 -5.84
C PRO A 97 -26.22 -35.42 -5.10
N GLN A 98 -25.01 -34.89 -5.30
CA GLN A 98 -24.60 -33.55 -4.82
C GLN A 98 -25.36 -32.45 -5.59
N LYS A 99 -26.40 -31.89 -4.98
CA LYS A 99 -26.91 -30.56 -5.37
C LYS A 99 -27.28 -29.68 -4.16
N ASP A 100 -27.73 -30.29 -3.07
CA ASP A 100 -28.17 -29.53 -1.88
C ASP A 100 -27.04 -29.20 -0.88
N ASP A 101 -25.92 -29.93 -0.91
CA ASP A 101 -24.77 -29.66 -0.02
C ASP A 101 -24.00 -28.38 -0.40
N LYS A 102 -24.12 -27.89 -1.64
CA LYS A 102 -23.46 -26.64 -2.07
C LYS A 102 -24.17 -25.40 -1.54
N GLU A 103 -25.49 -25.41 -1.44
CA GLU A 103 -26.25 -24.27 -0.89
C GLU A 103 -26.11 -24.19 0.64
N HIS A 104 -26.04 -25.34 1.33
CA HIS A 104 -25.80 -25.36 2.77
C HIS A 104 -24.33 -25.11 3.19
N GLN A 105 -23.32 -25.43 2.37
CA GLN A 105 -21.93 -25.02 2.64
C GLN A 105 -21.70 -23.53 2.39
N VAL A 106 -22.35 -22.94 1.38
CA VAL A 106 -22.26 -21.49 1.15
C VAL A 106 -22.87 -20.70 2.31
N GLN A 107 -23.97 -21.16 2.91
CA GLN A 107 -24.61 -20.48 4.05
C GLN A 107 -23.91 -20.69 5.41
N LYS A 108 -23.12 -21.76 5.59
CA LYS A 108 -22.50 -22.07 6.89
C LYS A 108 -21.12 -21.43 7.11
N ASN A 109 -20.46 -20.98 6.05
CA ASN A 109 -19.20 -20.20 6.13
C ASN A 109 -19.44 -18.69 6.37
N GLN A 110 -20.68 -18.25 6.67
CA GLN A 110 -21.11 -16.85 6.55
C GLN A 110 -21.48 -16.18 7.90
N SER A 111 -21.06 -16.75 9.02
CA SER A 111 -21.44 -16.24 10.36
C SER A 111 -20.26 -16.10 11.32
N GLN A 112 -19.09 -15.68 10.82
CA GLN A 112 -17.94 -15.34 11.66
C GLN A 112 -17.31 -14.01 11.22
N GLU A 113 -16.92 -13.19 12.19
CA GLU A 113 -16.50 -11.79 12.06
C GLU A 113 -15.25 -11.65 11.17
N ALA A 114 -15.33 -10.85 10.10
CA ALA A 114 -14.21 -10.59 9.20
C ALA A 114 -13.08 -9.88 9.96
N SER A 115 -11.84 -10.37 9.84
CA SER A 115 -10.70 -9.77 10.55
C SER A 115 -10.27 -8.41 10.01
N ALA A 116 -10.70 -8.07 8.79
CA ALA A 116 -10.34 -6.83 8.09
C ALA A 116 -11.50 -6.29 7.23
N PRO A 117 -12.61 -5.83 7.84
CA PRO A 117 -13.81 -5.41 7.11
C PRO A 117 -13.57 -4.25 6.14
N LEU A 118 -12.74 -3.24 6.49
CA LEU A 118 -12.48 -2.10 5.60
C LEU A 118 -11.73 -2.55 4.35
N LEU A 119 -10.66 -3.32 4.50
CA LEU A 119 -9.87 -3.85 3.39
C LEU A 119 -10.67 -4.86 2.56
N GLN A 120 -11.52 -5.67 3.19
CA GLN A 120 -12.43 -6.58 2.50
C GLN A 120 -13.45 -5.79 1.65
N SER A 121 -14.01 -4.71 2.18
CA SER A 121 -14.92 -3.83 1.42
C SER A 121 -14.21 -3.20 0.23
N LEU A 122 -12.97 -2.73 0.40
CA LEU A 122 -12.18 -2.16 -0.69
C LEU A 122 -11.89 -3.20 -1.78
N LEU A 123 -11.46 -4.41 -1.40
CA LEU A 123 -11.19 -5.49 -2.34
C LEU A 123 -12.47 -5.90 -3.10
N SER A 124 -13.54 -6.18 -2.37
CA SER A 124 -14.78 -6.73 -2.95
C SER A 124 -15.54 -5.74 -3.82
N ARG A 125 -15.58 -4.46 -3.46
CA ARG A 125 -16.36 -3.44 -4.18
C ARG A 125 -15.59 -2.75 -5.29
N LEU A 126 -14.27 -2.56 -5.14
CA LEU A 126 -13.47 -1.81 -6.11
C LEU A 126 -12.71 -2.73 -7.08
N LEU A 127 -12.04 -3.75 -6.53
CA LEU A 127 -11.06 -4.52 -7.30
C LEU A 127 -11.68 -5.77 -7.93
N LEU A 128 -12.41 -6.60 -7.18
CA LEU A 128 -12.96 -7.86 -7.71
C LEU A 128 -13.89 -7.71 -8.94
N PRO A 129 -14.68 -6.64 -9.08
CA PRO A 129 -15.52 -6.43 -10.27
C PRO A 129 -14.72 -5.95 -11.50
N MET A 130 -13.43 -5.66 -11.37
CA MET A 130 -12.60 -5.12 -12.46
C MET A 130 -12.47 -6.13 -13.61
N PRO A 131 -12.63 -5.70 -14.88
CA PRO A 131 -12.42 -6.56 -16.05
C PRO A 131 -11.07 -7.29 -16.01
N GLY A 132 -11.07 -8.59 -16.23
CA GLY A 132 -9.91 -9.46 -16.11
C GLY A 132 -9.65 -9.98 -14.68
N LEU A 133 -9.85 -9.16 -13.64
CA LEU A 133 -9.74 -9.63 -12.25
C LEU A 133 -10.95 -10.47 -11.83
N SER A 134 -12.15 -10.08 -12.29
CA SER A 134 -13.39 -10.82 -12.09
C SER A 134 -13.37 -12.23 -12.70
N ASP A 135 -12.52 -12.44 -13.71
CA ASP A 135 -12.39 -13.70 -14.45
C ASP A 135 -11.36 -14.67 -13.83
N LEU A 136 -10.69 -14.26 -12.74
CA LEU A 136 -9.75 -15.12 -12.05
C LEU A 136 -10.47 -16.33 -11.42
N PRO A 137 -9.92 -17.54 -11.57
CA PRO A 137 -10.52 -18.74 -10.99
C PRO A 137 -10.52 -18.65 -9.46
N SER A 138 -11.50 -19.25 -8.78
CA SER A 138 -11.55 -19.26 -7.31
C SER A 138 -10.25 -19.80 -6.69
N ALA A 139 -9.63 -20.79 -7.33
CA ALA A 139 -8.35 -21.36 -6.92
C ALA A 139 -7.20 -20.33 -6.88
N PHE A 140 -7.24 -19.28 -7.70
CA PHE A 140 -6.28 -18.17 -7.62
C PHE A 140 -6.32 -17.54 -6.22
N TRP A 141 -7.51 -17.22 -5.74
CA TRP A 141 -7.72 -16.59 -4.43
C TRP A 141 -7.46 -17.57 -3.30
N THR A 142 -8.21 -18.68 -3.27
CA THR A 142 -8.27 -19.60 -2.12
C THR A 142 -7.05 -20.49 -2.00
N SER A 143 -6.41 -20.85 -3.14
CA SER A 143 -5.28 -21.76 -3.15
C SER A 143 -3.94 -21.06 -3.41
N ARG A 144 -3.86 -20.06 -4.30
CA ARG A 144 -2.58 -19.44 -4.67
C ARG A 144 -2.24 -18.25 -3.79
N LEU A 145 -3.02 -17.17 -3.90
CA LEU A 145 -2.79 -15.93 -3.17
C LEU A 145 -2.91 -16.13 -1.66
N GLN A 146 -3.95 -16.83 -1.20
CA GLN A 146 -4.12 -17.14 0.22
C GLN A 146 -2.94 -17.92 0.80
N THR A 147 -2.46 -18.97 0.11
CA THR A 147 -1.28 -19.74 0.57
C THR A 147 -0.03 -18.87 0.66
N LEU A 148 0.20 -17.98 -0.32
CA LEU A 148 1.33 -17.05 -0.29
C LEU A 148 1.23 -16.11 0.92
N LEU A 149 0.06 -15.49 1.14
CA LEU A 149 -0.16 -14.56 2.26
C LEU A 149 -0.07 -15.26 3.62
N VAL A 150 -0.67 -16.44 3.78
CA VAL A 150 -0.58 -17.26 5.01
C VAL A 150 0.87 -17.61 5.32
N ARG A 151 1.67 -18.00 4.31
CA ARG A 151 3.08 -18.34 4.50
C ARG A 151 3.94 -17.11 4.80
N LEU A 152 3.65 -15.94 4.23
CA LEU A 152 4.28 -14.68 4.64
C LEU A 152 3.96 -14.36 6.10
N GLY A 153 2.72 -14.59 6.52
CA GLY A 153 2.32 -14.51 7.93
C GLY A 153 3.09 -15.49 8.82
N GLN A 154 3.28 -16.73 8.38
CA GLN A 154 4.03 -17.76 9.12
C GLN A 154 5.53 -17.50 9.17
N ALA A 155 6.10 -16.83 8.17
CA ALA A 155 7.52 -16.52 8.06
C ALA A 155 8.06 -15.61 9.18
N ASN A 156 7.17 -14.96 9.95
CA ASN A 156 7.55 -14.18 11.13
C ASN A 156 8.60 -13.10 10.86
N LEU A 157 8.43 -12.38 9.75
CA LEU A 157 9.35 -11.33 9.33
C LEU A 157 9.50 -10.24 10.41
N SER A 158 10.73 -9.83 10.69
CA SER A 158 11.10 -9.01 11.86
C SER A 158 10.51 -7.59 11.90
N GLU A 159 10.29 -7.06 13.10
CA GLU A 159 9.70 -5.73 13.28
C GLU A 159 10.72 -4.59 13.37
N SER A 160 10.25 -3.35 13.15
CA SER A 160 11.06 -2.14 13.38
C SER A 160 11.53 -2.02 14.82
N TYR A 161 10.74 -2.53 15.78
CA TYR A 161 11.13 -2.58 17.18
C TYR A 161 12.44 -3.37 17.37
N ASP A 162 12.49 -4.58 16.80
CA ASP A 162 13.60 -5.53 16.95
C ASP A 162 14.87 -5.02 16.25
N LYS A 163 14.71 -4.36 15.11
CA LYS A 163 15.81 -3.77 14.32
C LYS A 163 16.34 -2.44 14.88
N GLY A 164 15.63 -1.81 15.81
CA GLY A 164 16.01 -0.50 16.36
C GLY A 164 15.92 0.69 15.40
N ALA A 165 15.24 0.52 14.26
CA ALA A 165 15.07 1.51 13.20
C ALA A 165 13.77 1.27 12.40
N LEU A 166 13.30 2.30 11.67
CA LEU A 166 12.16 2.15 10.76
C LEU A 166 12.58 1.31 9.54
N GLY A 167 11.86 0.22 9.30
CA GLY A 167 12.15 -0.70 8.21
C GLY A 167 11.30 -0.38 6.98
N THR A 168 11.77 -0.79 5.80
CA THR A 168 11.07 -0.54 4.51
C THR A 168 9.62 -1.01 4.52
N ARG A 169 9.35 -2.20 5.08
CA ARG A 169 7.97 -2.74 5.20
C ARG A 169 7.08 -1.85 6.05
N LYS A 170 7.60 -1.30 7.16
CA LYS A 170 6.86 -0.39 8.04
C LYS A 170 6.56 0.94 7.32
N VAL A 171 7.55 1.48 6.63
CA VAL A 171 7.42 2.72 5.85
C VAL A 171 6.34 2.59 4.78
N LEU A 172 6.40 1.51 3.98
CA LEU A 172 5.40 1.28 2.93
C LEU A 172 4.02 0.92 3.49
N ALA A 173 3.94 0.10 4.55
CA ALA A 173 2.65 -0.30 5.13
C ALA A 173 1.89 0.89 5.74
N THR A 174 2.59 1.80 6.43
CA THR A 174 1.98 3.03 6.97
C THR A 174 1.56 3.99 5.87
N GLY A 175 2.35 4.11 4.79
CA GLY A 175 1.98 4.90 3.61
C GLY A 175 0.75 4.34 2.90
N CYS A 176 0.69 3.02 2.69
CA CYS A 176 -0.50 2.35 2.17
C CYS A 176 -1.71 2.57 3.07
N SER A 177 -1.54 2.52 4.39
CA SER A 177 -2.63 2.81 5.34
C SER A 177 -3.22 4.20 5.14
N ALA A 178 -2.36 5.22 5.05
CA ALA A 178 -2.79 6.61 4.89
C ALA A 178 -3.51 6.88 3.56
N LEU A 179 -3.26 6.07 2.52
CA LEU A 179 -3.97 6.14 1.25
C LEU A 179 -5.27 5.33 1.26
N LEU A 180 -5.23 4.09 1.76
CA LEU A 180 -6.40 3.20 1.78
C LEU A 180 -7.51 3.72 2.68
N GLU A 181 -7.18 4.41 3.78
CA GLU A 181 -8.19 5.05 4.63
C GLU A 181 -8.99 6.13 3.89
N MET A 182 -8.39 6.83 2.90
CA MET A 182 -9.09 7.85 2.12
C MET A 182 -10.17 7.19 1.25
N LEU A 183 -9.82 6.07 0.60
CA LEU A 183 -10.76 5.28 -0.17
C LEU A 183 -11.84 4.66 0.72
N ALA A 184 -11.47 4.15 1.90
CA ALA A 184 -12.42 3.61 2.87
C ALA A 184 -13.41 4.68 3.33
N ARG A 185 -12.92 5.89 3.67
CA ARG A 185 -13.78 7.03 4.03
C ARG A 185 -14.72 7.41 2.89
N GLY A 186 -14.23 7.44 1.65
CA GLY A 186 -15.04 7.71 0.46
C GLY A 186 -16.15 6.67 0.23
N LEU A 187 -15.85 5.38 0.39
CA LEU A 187 -16.82 4.29 0.22
C LEU A 187 -17.87 4.21 1.35
N LEU A 188 -17.48 4.58 2.56
CA LEU A 188 -18.34 4.48 3.74
C LEU A 188 -19.18 5.75 3.94
N GLY A 189 -18.55 6.93 3.83
CA GLY A 189 -19.19 8.23 4.00
C GLY A 189 -19.90 8.73 2.74
N GLY A 190 -19.36 8.39 1.56
CA GLY A 190 -19.77 8.98 0.29
C GLY A 190 -19.30 10.43 0.12
N LEU A 191 -19.34 10.92 -1.11
CA LEU A 191 -19.13 12.31 -1.47
C LEU A 191 -20.46 13.06 -1.33
N PRO A 192 -20.61 14.08 -0.49
CA PRO A 192 -21.85 14.86 -0.42
C PRO A 192 -22.17 15.50 -1.76
N ARG A 193 -23.45 15.54 -2.12
CA ARG A 193 -23.88 16.17 -3.38
C ARG A 193 -23.72 17.70 -3.27
N GLY A 194 -23.06 18.31 -4.26
CA GLY A 194 -22.86 19.76 -4.28
C GLY A 194 -24.17 20.55 -4.39
N GLU A 195 -24.23 21.73 -3.76
CA GLU A 195 -25.37 22.65 -3.86
C GLU A 195 -25.58 23.09 -5.31
N GLY A 196 -26.78 22.86 -5.87
CA GLY A 196 -27.15 23.27 -7.23
C GLY A 196 -27.14 22.17 -8.30
N MET A 197 -26.80 20.91 -7.97
CA MET A 197 -26.95 19.77 -8.88
C MET A 197 -28.41 19.26 -8.92
N PRO A 198 -29.07 19.16 -10.10
CA PRO A 198 -30.48 18.81 -10.20
C PRO A 198 -30.77 17.39 -9.69
N ARG A 199 -31.72 17.25 -8.75
CA ARG A 199 -31.97 16.03 -7.97
C ARG A 199 -32.44 14.83 -8.79
N ASN A 200 -33.06 15.04 -9.96
CA ASN A 200 -33.78 13.97 -10.68
C ASN A 200 -33.83 14.10 -12.22
N GLU A 201 -32.94 14.87 -12.84
CA GLU A 201 -32.83 14.83 -14.30
C GLU A 201 -31.50 14.15 -14.63
N ARG A 202 -31.54 12.85 -14.93
CA ARG A 202 -30.64 12.35 -15.98
C ARG A 202 -31.11 13.09 -17.23
N PRO A 203 -30.35 14.05 -17.79
CA PRO A 203 -30.69 14.54 -19.11
C PRO A 203 -30.66 13.28 -19.99
N GLY A 204 -31.79 12.95 -20.62
CA GLY A 204 -31.78 11.86 -21.60
C GLY A 204 -30.65 12.15 -22.60
N PRO A 205 -29.83 11.15 -22.97
CA PRO A 205 -28.71 11.38 -23.88
C PRO A 205 -29.24 12.07 -25.14
N GLY A 206 -28.77 13.30 -25.39
CA GLY A 206 -29.08 14.06 -26.61
C GLY A 206 -30.19 15.13 -26.54
N THR A 207 -30.57 15.66 -25.37
CA THR A 207 -31.44 16.87 -25.35
C THR A 207 -30.63 18.16 -25.44
N GLU A 208 -30.90 18.97 -26.47
CA GLU A 208 -30.22 20.25 -26.77
C GLU A 208 -30.21 21.25 -25.60
N ALA A 209 -31.13 21.13 -24.64
CA ALA A 209 -31.21 21.99 -23.45
C ALA A 209 -30.23 21.61 -22.33
N GLY A 210 -29.94 20.32 -22.15
CA GLY A 210 -28.98 19.84 -21.13
C GLY A 210 -27.53 20.04 -21.57
N VAL A 211 -27.28 19.89 -22.88
CA VAL A 211 -25.98 20.20 -23.50
C VAL A 211 -25.68 21.69 -23.39
N LYS A 212 -26.63 22.58 -23.75
CA LYS A 212 -26.45 24.04 -23.62
C LYS A 212 -26.27 24.51 -22.18
N ALA A 213 -26.99 23.94 -21.20
CA ALA A 213 -26.86 24.36 -19.80
C ALA A 213 -25.52 23.97 -19.15
N ASN A 214 -24.91 22.86 -19.59
CA ASN A 214 -23.55 22.47 -19.19
C ASN A 214 -22.48 23.27 -19.97
N GLU A 215 -22.66 23.45 -21.28
CA GLU A 215 -21.77 24.28 -22.11
C GLU A 215 -21.71 25.74 -21.63
N ASP A 216 -22.83 26.34 -21.23
CA ASP A 216 -22.89 27.74 -20.77
C ASP A 216 -22.21 27.91 -19.39
N LYS A 217 -22.26 26.90 -18.49
CA LYS A 217 -21.57 26.94 -17.19
C LYS A 217 -20.08 26.61 -17.29
N GLU A 218 -19.70 25.65 -18.13
CA GLU A 218 -18.30 25.27 -18.36
C GLU A 218 -17.51 26.35 -19.14
N ASN A 219 -18.19 27.12 -19.99
CA ASN A 219 -17.60 28.27 -20.68
C ASN A 219 -17.43 29.52 -19.79
N GLU A 220 -18.08 29.60 -18.62
CA GLU A 220 -18.02 30.76 -17.71
C GLU A 220 -16.98 30.63 -16.58
N GLU A 221 -16.55 29.42 -16.21
CA GLU A 221 -15.60 29.21 -15.10
C GLU A 221 -14.13 29.17 -15.57
N GLN A 222 -13.48 30.33 -15.54
CA GLN A 222 -12.05 30.43 -15.83
C GLN A 222 -11.20 29.86 -14.67
N TYR A 223 -10.53 28.73 -14.90
CA TYR A 223 -9.55 28.14 -13.97
C TYR A 223 -8.16 28.71 -14.24
N VAL A 224 -7.52 29.28 -13.21
CA VAL A 224 -6.14 29.76 -13.32
C VAL A 224 -5.19 28.69 -12.77
N LEU A 225 -4.40 28.05 -13.64
CA LEU A 225 -3.51 26.94 -13.29
C LEU A 225 -2.39 27.29 -12.29
N ASN A 226 -2.22 28.58 -11.99
CA ASN A 226 -1.25 29.07 -11.00
C ASN A 226 -1.86 29.38 -9.61
N LYS A 227 -3.14 29.08 -9.38
CA LYS A 227 -3.83 29.25 -8.10
C LYS A 227 -4.24 27.91 -7.52
N ALA A 228 -3.82 27.63 -6.29
CA ALA A 228 -4.18 26.41 -5.58
C ALA A 228 -5.69 26.24 -5.45
N ASP A 229 -6.41 27.32 -5.11
CA ASP A 229 -7.86 27.33 -4.93
C ASP A 229 -8.60 26.89 -6.21
N ASP A 230 -8.12 27.32 -7.38
CA ASP A 230 -8.71 26.92 -8.66
C ASP A 230 -8.44 25.44 -8.96
N LEU A 231 -7.24 24.93 -8.63
CA LEU A 231 -6.92 23.51 -8.78
C LEU A 231 -7.74 22.62 -7.84
N GLU A 232 -7.92 23.04 -6.59
CA GLU A 232 -8.75 22.32 -5.60
C GLU A 232 -10.24 22.35 -5.98
N ARG A 233 -10.74 23.50 -6.43
CA ARG A 233 -12.10 23.64 -6.95
C ARG A 233 -12.34 22.77 -8.18
N ALA A 234 -11.39 22.75 -9.12
CA ALA A 234 -11.46 21.89 -10.30
C ALA A 234 -11.51 20.41 -9.92
N TRP A 235 -10.67 19.98 -8.97
CA TRP A 235 -10.69 18.62 -8.45
C TRP A 235 -12.04 18.27 -7.81
N GLY A 236 -12.59 19.16 -6.98
CA GLY A 236 -13.92 18.99 -6.38
C GLY A 236 -15.03 18.86 -7.42
N ASN A 237 -15.03 19.71 -8.45
CA ASN A 237 -16.01 19.68 -9.53
C ASN A 237 -15.88 18.43 -10.41
N VAL A 238 -14.65 17.98 -10.70
CA VAL A 238 -14.42 16.68 -11.37
C VAL A 238 -14.97 15.54 -10.54
N LEU A 239 -14.74 15.50 -9.22
CA LEU A 239 -15.31 14.46 -8.36
C LEU A 239 -16.85 14.46 -8.38
N GLN A 240 -17.49 15.64 -8.33
CA GLN A 240 -18.94 15.75 -8.46
C GLN A 240 -19.43 15.25 -9.83
N GLY A 241 -18.75 15.62 -10.91
CA GLY A 241 -19.06 15.16 -12.27
C GLY A 241 -18.89 13.65 -12.45
N LEU A 242 -17.88 13.06 -11.82
CA LEU A 242 -17.62 11.61 -11.87
C LEU A 242 -18.66 10.80 -11.08
N VAL A 243 -19.05 11.29 -9.90
CA VAL A 243 -19.93 10.55 -8.96
C VAL A 243 -21.41 10.78 -9.26
N TYR A 244 -21.80 12.00 -9.64
CA TYR A 244 -23.20 12.40 -9.83
C TYR A 244 -23.55 12.84 -11.25
N GLY A 245 -22.57 13.19 -12.08
CA GLY A 245 -22.75 13.64 -13.46
C GLY A 245 -22.49 12.57 -14.51
N ASP A 246 -22.25 13.02 -15.75
CA ASP A 246 -21.92 12.19 -16.91
C ASP A 246 -20.43 12.31 -17.31
N LEU A 247 -19.59 12.97 -16.50
CA LEU A 247 -18.17 13.22 -16.81
C LEU A 247 -17.40 11.92 -17.08
N VAL A 248 -17.78 10.80 -16.45
CA VAL A 248 -17.22 9.48 -16.76
C VAL A 248 -17.44 9.14 -18.23
N ASP A 249 -18.68 9.27 -18.71
CA ASP A 249 -19.00 8.97 -20.11
C ASP A 249 -18.28 9.95 -21.05
N GLN A 250 -18.21 11.24 -20.68
CA GLN A 250 -17.47 12.25 -21.44
C GLN A 250 -15.98 11.92 -21.56
N LEU A 251 -15.32 11.53 -20.46
CA LEU A 251 -13.91 11.11 -20.46
C LEU A 251 -13.68 9.88 -21.35
N PHE A 252 -14.58 8.89 -21.27
CA PHE A 252 -14.47 7.70 -22.10
C PHE A 252 -14.67 8.01 -23.59
N ASP A 253 -15.60 8.89 -23.92
CA ASP A 253 -15.85 9.35 -25.28
C ASP A 253 -14.71 10.23 -25.82
N HIS A 254 -14.09 11.04 -24.96
CA HIS A 254 -12.98 11.91 -25.30
C HIS A 254 -11.78 11.12 -25.82
N PHE A 255 -11.36 10.10 -25.07
CA PHE A 255 -10.23 9.26 -25.48
C PHE A 255 -10.48 8.44 -26.75
N MET A 256 -11.73 8.31 -27.22
CA MET A 256 -11.97 7.73 -28.55
C MET A 256 -11.60 8.68 -29.69
N ARG A 257 -11.60 10.00 -29.43
CA ARG A 257 -11.40 11.05 -30.43
C ARG A 257 -10.01 11.68 -30.34
N GLU A 258 -9.59 12.04 -29.13
CA GLU A 258 -8.36 12.78 -28.84
C GLU A 258 -7.37 11.95 -28.01
N ASP A 259 -6.08 12.22 -28.17
CA ASP A 259 -4.99 11.55 -27.45
C ASP A 259 -4.42 12.33 -26.26
N ASP A 260 -5.07 13.44 -25.91
CA ASP A 260 -4.72 14.30 -24.79
C ASP A 260 -5.93 14.48 -23.87
N LEU A 261 -5.80 14.11 -22.59
CA LEU A 261 -6.87 14.24 -21.59
C LEU A 261 -7.26 15.71 -21.36
N GLU A 262 -6.28 16.61 -21.41
CA GLU A 262 -6.41 17.98 -20.94
C GLU A 262 -7.24 18.84 -21.89
N THR A 263 -7.44 18.40 -23.13
CA THR A 263 -8.25 19.10 -24.13
C THR A 263 -9.75 18.91 -23.97
N LEU A 264 -10.21 18.05 -23.05
CA LEU A 264 -11.63 17.82 -22.80
C LEU A 264 -12.31 19.10 -22.26
N SER A 265 -11.74 19.70 -21.21
CA SER A 265 -12.22 20.98 -20.66
C SER A 265 -11.18 21.63 -19.74
N PRO A 266 -11.24 22.97 -19.53
CA PRO A 266 -10.37 23.66 -18.58
C PRO A 266 -10.44 23.10 -17.14
N MET A 267 -11.62 22.62 -16.73
CA MET A 267 -11.82 21.95 -15.45
C MET A 267 -10.98 20.65 -15.35
N VAL A 268 -10.98 19.84 -16.42
CA VAL A 268 -10.22 18.58 -16.47
C VAL A 268 -8.71 18.85 -16.53
N GLU A 269 -8.27 19.86 -17.28
CA GLU A 269 -6.86 20.29 -17.30
C GLU A 269 -6.36 20.72 -15.92
N ALA A 270 -7.10 21.59 -15.23
CA ALA A 270 -6.77 22.04 -13.88
C ALA A 270 -6.74 20.86 -12.89
N SER A 271 -7.72 19.95 -12.97
CA SER A 271 -7.76 18.74 -12.16
C SER A 271 -6.59 17.78 -12.46
N ALA A 272 -6.20 17.60 -13.72
CA ALA A 272 -5.03 16.81 -14.08
C ALA A 272 -3.75 17.39 -13.47
N ARG A 273 -3.57 18.72 -13.54
CA ARG A 273 -2.45 19.42 -12.90
C ARG A 273 -2.43 19.23 -11.38
N HIS A 274 -3.60 19.35 -10.73
CA HIS A 274 -3.75 19.07 -9.29
C HIS A 274 -3.27 17.66 -8.94
N ASN A 275 -3.72 16.65 -9.69
CA ASN A 275 -3.36 15.25 -9.46
C ASN A 275 -1.87 14.98 -9.69
N ILE A 276 -1.28 15.54 -10.75
CA ILE A 276 0.16 15.37 -11.04
C ILE A 276 1.02 15.94 -9.90
N LEU A 277 0.66 17.10 -9.33
CA LEU A 277 1.37 17.67 -8.17
C LEU A 277 1.29 16.77 -6.92
N HIS A 278 0.13 16.16 -6.66
CA HIS A 278 -0.04 15.23 -5.54
C HIS A 278 0.74 13.93 -5.76
N ILE A 279 0.75 13.39 -6.97
CA ILE A 279 1.55 12.20 -7.32
C ILE A 279 3.06 12.50 -7.21
N ALA A 280 3.52 13.66 -7.71
CA ALA A 280 4.90 14.09 -7.57
C ALA A 280 5.32 14.19 -6.10
N THR A 281 4.44 14.76 -5.26
CA THR A 281 4.65 14.86 -3.83
C THR A 281 4.74 13.49 -3.16
N LEU A 282 3.84 12.56 -3.50
CA LEU A 282 3.86 11.20 -2.97
C LEU A 282 5.14 10.45 -3.35
N ILE A 283 5.58 10.57 -4.61
CA ILE A 283 6.85 9.99 -5.08
C ILE A 283 8.03 10.57 -4.29
N HIS A 284 8.10 11.89 -4.16
CA HIS A 284 9.15 12.57 -3.38
C HIS A 284 9.15 12.09 -1.91
N GLN A 285 7.97 11.95 -1.30
CA GLN A 285 7.85 11.42 0.06
C GLN A 285 8.39 9.99 0.17
N ILE A 286 8.07 9.09 -0.77
CA ILE A 286 8.50 7.68 -0.74
C ILE A 286 10.01 7.55 -0.97
N PHE A 287 10.56 8.23 -1.97
CA PHE A 287 11.92 7.96 -2.45
C PHE A 287 12.99 8.93 -1.93
N VAL A 288 12.60 10.13 -1.49
CA VAL A 288 13.53 11.16 -1.02
C VAL A 288 13.43 11.37 0.49
N LEU A 289 12.23 11.66 1.02
CA LEU A 289 12.08 12.00 2.44
C LEU A 289 12.00 10.80 3.38
N SER A 290 11.52 9.66 2.89
CA SER A 290 11.41 8.47 3.72
C SER A 290 12.79 7.94 4.11
N PRO A 291 12.98 7.43 5.34
CA PRO A 291 14.28 6.94 5.82
C PRO A 291 14.88 5.84 4.93
N GLU A 292 14.02 5.11 4.22
CA GLU A 292 14.35 3.95 3.39
C GLU A 292 14.28 4.26 1.88
N GLY A 293 14.11 5.52 1.47
CA GLY A 293 13.89 5.94 0.08
C GLY A 293 15.06 5.63 -0.86
N LEU A 294 16.28 6.06 -0.50
CA LEU A 294 17.49 5.75 -1.29
C LEU A 294 17.73 4.24 -1.41
N TYR A 295 17.42 3.50 -0.36
CA TYR A 295 17.51 2.05 -0.36
C TYR A 295 16.48 1.41 -1.30
N LEU A 296 15.23 1.90 -1.31
CA LEU A 296 14.21 1.50 -2.28
C LEU A 296 14.65 1.78 -3.72
N LEU A 297 15.32 2.91 -3.99
CA LEU A 297 15.88 3.22 -5.31
C LEU A 297 16.99 2.25 -5.73
N LYS A 298 17.82 1.79 -4.79
CA LYS A 298 18.83 0.74 -5.06
C LYS A 298 18.13 -0.57 -5.45
N LEU A 299 17.11 -0.99 -4.70
CA LEU A 299 16.36 -2.21 -5.00
C LEU A 299 15.63 -2.12 -6.35
N LEU A 300 15.01 -0.98 -6.64
CA LEU A 300 14.29 -0.76 -7.90
C LEU A 300 15.23 -0.85 -9.11
N ASP A 301 16.42 -0.25 -9.03
CA ASP A 301 17.43 -0.32 -10.09
C ASP A 301 18.02 -1.72 -10.27
N ASN A 302 18.23 -2.45 -9.17
CA ASN A 302 18.63 -3.86 -9.23
C ASN A 302 17.57 -4.70 -9.97
N VAL A 303 16.27 -4.45 -9.74
CA VAL A 303 15.20 -5.11 -10.49
C VAL A 303 15.19 -4.66 -11.95
N HIS A 304 15.24 -3.36 -12.20
CA HIS A 304 15.22 -2.76 -13.54
C HIS A 304 16.34 -3.31 -14.45
N SER A 305 17.56 -3.40 -13.93
CA SER A 305 18.73 -3.93 -14.67
C SER A 305 18.63 -5.40 -15.06
N LEU A 306 17.77 -6.18 -14.39
CA LEU A 306 17.56 -7.60 -14.67
C LEU A 306 16.42 -7.88 -15.66
N ILE A 307 15.62 -6.86 -16.03
CA ILE A 307 14.52 -7.04 -16.98
C ILE A 307 15.09 -7.22 -18.40
N PRO A 308 14.75 -8.30 -19.13
CA PRO A 308 15.27 -8.54 -20.47
C PRO A 308 14.50 -7.75 -21.53
N TYR A 309 14.59 -6.41 -21.50
CA TYR A 309 13.86 -5.49 -22.38
C TYR A 309 13.95 -5.87 -23.86
N LYS A 310 15.13 -6.29 -24.34
CA LYS A 310 15.34 -6.71 -25.74
C LYS A 310 14.53 -7.96 -26.12
N LEU A 311 14.46 -8.96 -25.24
CA LEU A 311 13.71 -10.20 -25.51
C LEU A 311 12.20 -9.96 -25.44
N ILE A 312 11.75 -9.15 -24.48
CA ILE A 312 10.35 -8.74 -24.38
C ILE A 312 9.94 -8.00 -25.66
N ARG A 313 10.73 -7.00 -26.08
CA ARG A 313 10.50 -6.25 -27.33
C ARG A 313 10.46 -7.16 -28.56
N GLN A 314 11.34 -8.15 -28.65
CA GLN A 314 11.33 -9.12 -29.75
C GLN A 314 10.09 -10.00 -29.74
N THR A 315 9.62 -10.41 -28.56
CA THR A 315 8.44 -11.27 -28.42
C THR A 315 7.16 -10.53 -28.76
N LEU A 316 7.06 -9.25 -28.38
CA LEU A 316 5.95 -8.37 -28.77
C LEU A 316 5.85 -8.12 -30.28
N ARG A 317 6.89 -8.45 -31.08
CA ARG A 317 6.84 -8.37 -32.57
C ARG A 317 6.07 -9.52 -33.21
N ILE A 318 5.77 -10.58 -32.47
CA ILE A 318 5.17 -11.79 -33.04
C ILE A 318 3.70 -11.50 -33.36
N GLY A 319 3.35 -11.35 -34.64
CA GLY A 319 2.00 -10.96 -35.06
C GLY A 319 0.86 -11.88 -34.62
N ASN A 320 1.11 -13.17 -34.35
CA ASN A 320 0.10 -14.06 -33.78
C ASN A 320 0.07 -13.95 -32.25
N ALA A 321 -1.06 -13.49 -31.69
CA ALA A 321 -1.22 -13.27 -30.25
C ALA A 321 -1.03 -14.54 -29.40
N ALA A 322 -1.46 -15.72 -29.87
CA ALA A 322 -1.29 -16.97 -29.12
C ALA A 322 0.19 -17.38 -29.04
N THR A 323 0.93 -17.23 -30.14
CA THR A 323 2.38 -17.44 -30.19
C THR A 323 3.12 -16.39 -29.36
N MET A 324 2.71 -15.12 -29.42
CA MET A 324 3.27 -14.04 -28.60
C MET A 324 3.11 -14.34 -27.10
N ILE A 325 1.87 -14.66 -26.66
CA ILE A 325 1.59 -15.00 -25.25
C ILE A 325 2.40 -16.22 -24.83
N SER A 326 2.46 -17.26 -25.67
CA SER A 326 3.28 -18.46 -25.37
C SER A 326 4.77 -18.14 -25.28
N GLY A 327 5.26 -17.24 -26.13
CA GLY A 327 6.64 -16.73 -26.08
C GLY A 327 6.90 -15.92 -24.82
N MET A 328 5.97 -15.04 -24.43
CA MET A 328 6.08 -14.21 -23.23
C MET A 328 6.04 -15.07 -21.96
N MET A 329 5.10 -16.02 -21.90
CA MET A 329 5.04 -17.01 -20.84
C MET A 329 6.29 -17.87 -20.79
N ARG A 330 6.92 -18.17 -21.93
CA ARG A 330 8.21 -18.83 -21.95
C ARG A 330 9.32 -17.93 -21.40
N ILE A 331 9.35 -16.63 -21.68
CA ILE A 331 10.33 -15.72 -21.07
C ILE A 331 10.15 -15.65 -19.56
N LEU A 332 8.91 -15.43 -19.10
CA LEU A 332 8.61 -15.26 -17.68
C LEU A 332 8.74 -16.55 -16.89
N LEU A 333 8.30 -17.68 -17.47
CA LEU A 333 8.15 -18.97 -16.79
C LEU A 333 9.18 -20.03 -17.19
N ALA A 334 10.07 -19.75 -18.16
CA ALA A 334 11.13 -20.70 -18.49
C ALA A 334 11.97 -20.95 -17.24
N LYS A 335 12.10 -22.23 -16.91
CA LYS A 335 13.08 -22.71 -15.97
C LYS A 335 14.44 -22.56 -16.62
N LEU A 336 15.13 -21.47 -16.30
CA LEU A 336 16.48 -21.24 -16.81
C LEU A 336 17.39 -22.25 -16.11
N SER A 337 17.92 -23.24 -16.84
CA SER A 337 18.88 -24.18 -16.29
C SER A 337 20.18 -23.46 -15.92
N LEU A 338 20.82 -23.93 -14.85
CA LEU A 338 22.09 -23.40 -14.29
C LEU A 338 23.14 -23.11 -15.37
N THR A 339 23.22 -23.87 -16.45
CA THR A 339 24.23 -23.73 -17.50
C THR A 339 24.01 -22.58 -18.49
N SER A 340 22.80 -22.02 -18.63
CA SER A 340 22.53 -21.02 -19.69
C SER A 340 22.74 -19.57 -19.24
N VAL A 341 22.81 -19.33 -17.92
CA VAL A 341 22.93 -17.97 -17.34
C VAL A 341 24.05 -17.87 -16.29
N THR A 342 24.71 -18.97 -15.90
CA THR A 342 25.94 -18.91 -15.09
C THR A 342 27.06 -18.09 -15.76
N ASN A 343 27.07 -18.02 -17.09
CA ASN A 343 27.95 -17.14 -17.86
C ASN A 343 27.52 -15.66 -17.92
N TRP A 344 26.31 -15.29 -17.47
CA TRP A 344 25.80 -13.93 -17.63
C TRP A 344 26.08 -13.03 -16.41
N PHE A 345 26.10 -13.55 -15.18
CA PHE A 345 26.46 -12.73 -13.99
C PHE A 345 27.11 -13.49 -12.80
N GLY A 346 27.55 -14.74 -12.98
CA GLY A 346 28.59 -15.37 -12.14
C GLY A 346 28.46 -15.35 -10.61
N LEU A 347 27.27 -15.51 -10.01
CA LEU A 347 27.10 -15.31 -8.54
C LEU A 347 26.14 -16.26 -7.79
N THR A 348 25.82 -17.45 -8.29
CA THR A 348 25.05 -18.43 -7.47
C THR A 348 25.64 -19.84 -7.55
N GLN A 349 26.14 -20.35 -6.42
CA GLN A 349 26.68 -21.72 -6.29
C GLN A 349 25.67 -22.75 -5.76
N ASN A 350 24.40 -22.39 -5.56
CA ASN A 350 23.39 -23.34 -5.06
C ASN A 350 22.59 -23.99 -6.20
N PRO A 351 22.14 -25.25 -6.03
CA PRO A 351 21.30 -25.95 -7.00
C PRO A 351 19.88 -25.33 -7.00
N ASP A 352 19.73 -24.18 -7.64
CA ASP A 352 18.43 -23.54 -7.91
C ASP A 352 17.73 -24.24 -9.09
N ASP A 353 17.48 -25.55 -8.95
CA ASP A 353 16.81 -26.36 -9.95
C ASP A 353 15.33 -25.94 -10.08
N GLY A 354 15.05 -25.09 -11.07
CA GLY A 354 13.69 -24.91 -11.60
C GLY A 354 12.94 -23.62 -11.26
N MET A 355 13.62 -22.56 -10.81
CA MET A 355 13.00 -21.22 -10.72
C MET A 355 12.73 -20.62 -12.09
N ASN A 356 11.62 -19.89 -12.22
CA ASN A 356 11.36 -19.08 -13.39
C ASN A 356 12.09 -17.72 -13.37
N LEU A 357 12.01 -16.93 -14.45
CA LEU A 357 12.68 -15.62 -14.53
C LEU A 357 12.24 -14.66 -13.42
N VAL A 358 10.94 -14.55 -13.15
CA VAL A 358 10.40 -13.65 -12.11
C VAL A 358 10.94 -14.03 -10.73
N GLN A 359 10.87 -15.32 -10.40
CA GLN A 359 11.43 -15.88 -9.17
C GLN A 359 12.94 -15.69 -9.09
N ARG A 360 13.64 -15.78 -10.22
CA ARG A 360 15.09 -15.57 -10.29
C ARG A 360 15.46 -14.12 -10.01
N ILE A 361 14.72 -13.16 -10.57
CA ILE A 361 14.92 -11.73 -10.29
C ILE A 361 14.72 -11.48 -8.79
N ILE A 362 13.61 -11.95 -8.22
CA ILE A 362 13.32 -11.83 -6.78
C ILE A 362 14.46 -12.44 -5.95
N SER A 363 14.83 -13.69 -6.22
CA SER A 363 15.86 -14.40 -5.46
C SER A 363 17.24 -13.75 -5.58
N LEU A 364 17.59 -13.20 -6.74
CA LEU A 364 18.90 -12.59 -6.97
C LEU A 364 19.02 -11.24 -6.27
N VAL A 365 18.00 -10.37 -6.41
CA VAL A 365 17.98 -9.07 -5.75
C VAL A 365 17.99 -9.22 -4.22
N LEU A 366 17.19 -10.16 -3.69
CA LEU A 366 17.17 -10.45 -2.26
C LEU A 366 18.47 -11.11 -1.77
N SER A 367 19.13 -11.92 -2.60
CA SER A 367 20.44 -12.51 -2.28
C SER A 367 21.56 -11.48 -2.21
N TRP A 368 21.63 -10.56 -3.18
CA TRP A 368 22.58 -9.44 -3.14
C TRP A 368 22.40 -8.60 -1.89
N ASP A 369 21.14 -8.31 -1.55
CA ASP A 369 20.78 -7.54 -0.37
C ASP A 369 21.13 -8.29 0.93
N ALA A 370 20.80 -9.59 1.03
CA ALA A 370 21.17 -10.43 2.17
C ALA A 370 22.70 -10.50 2.35
N ASN A 371 23.46 -10.61 1.27
CA ASN A 371 24.92 -10.63 1.32
C ASN A 371 25.50 -9.31 1.89
N ASP A 372 24.91 -8.16 1.57
CA ASP A 372 25.35 -6.88 2.14
C ASP A 372 25.16 -6.83 3.66
N PHE A 373 24.03 -7.34 4.18
CA PHE A 373 23.80 -7.48 5.62
C PHE A 373 24.70 -8.55 6.27
N SER A 374 24.92 -9.68 5.60
CA SER A 374 25.81 -10.75 6.07
C SER A 374 27.23 -10.22 6.28
N LYS A 375 27.75 -9.40 5.36
CA LYS A 375 29.06 -8.78 5.53
C LYS A 375 29.13 -7.82 6.72
N SER A 376 28.03 -7.13 7.06
CA SER A 376 27.96 -6.31 8.29
C SER A 376 28.02 -7.20 9.54
N ALA A 377 27.26 -8.28 9.57
CA ALA A 377 27.31 -9.26 10.65
C ALA A 377 28.73 -9.84 10.81
N ASP A 378 29.35 -10.30 9.72
CA ASP A 378 30.72 -10.83 9.69
C ASP A 378 31.76 -9.83 10.22
N LYS A 379 31.56 -8.54 9.94
CA LYS A 379 32.47 -7.48 10.41
C LYS A 379 32.42 -7.37 11.94
N ILE A 380 31.24 -7.49 12.54
CA ILE A 380 31.07 -7.47 13.99
C ILE A 380 31.69 -8.72 14.62
N GLU A 381 31.47 -9.90 14.04
CA GLU A 381 32.08 -11.16 14.50
C GLU A 381 33.61 -11.13 14.48
N LYS A 382 34.20 -10.43 13.51
CA LYS A 382 35.66 -10.30 13.36
C LYS A 382 36.25 -9.15 14.20
N THR A 383 35.41 -8.34 14.86
CA THR A 383 35.86 -7.22 15.68
C THR A 383 36.61 -7.76 16.91
N LYS A 384 37.74 -7.13 17.25
CA LYS A 384 38.58 -7.50 18.40
C LYS A 384 38.74 -6.30 19.31
N GLY A 385 38.90 -6.57 20.61
CA GLY A 385 39.13 -5.55 21.62
C GLY A 385 38.18 -5.69 22.80
N VAL A 386 38.32 -4.79 23.76
CA VAL A 386 37.50 -4.77 24.98
C VAL A 386 36.03 -4.46 24.67
N ASP A 387 35.78 -3.68 23.62
CA ASP A 387 34.44 -3.28 23.19
C ASP A 387 33.77 -4.26 22.21
N ALA A 388 34.47 -5.33 21.81
CA ALA A 388 33.90 -6.36 20.93
C ALA A 388 32.89 -7.24 21.69
N PRO A 389 31.82 -7.72 21.06
CA PRO A 389 30.88 -8.63 21.69
C PRO A 389 31.57 -9.97 21.94
N SER A 390 31.26 -10.63 23.06
CA SER A 390 31.82 -11.96 23.32
C SER A 390 31.17 -13.02 22.44
N ASP A 391 31.87 -14.12 22.18
CA ASP A 391 31.32 -15.27 21.45
C ASP A 391 30.04 -15.81 22.10
N GLU A 392 29.94 -15.72 23.43
CA GLU A 392 28.74 -16.08 24.19
C GLU A 392 27.56 -15.15 23.83
N MET A 393 27.77 -13.83 23.77
CA MET A 393 26.73 -12.87 23.35
C MET A 393 26.25 -13.15 21.93
N LEU A 394 27.18 -13.33 20.98
CA LEU A 394 26.86 -13.60 19.58
C LEU A 394 26.09 -14.91 19.42
N ARG A 395 26.50 -15.97 20.14
CA ARG A 395 25.79 -17.27 20.16
C ARG A 395 24.36 -17.12 20.66
N LEU A 396 24.13 -16.41 21.77
CA LEU A 396 22.79 -16.23 22.33
C LEU A 396 21.85 -15.46 21.40
N ILE A 397 22.38 -14.49 20.64
CA ILE A 397 21.60 -13.77 19.62
C ILE A 397 21.17 -14.73 18.51
N ARG A 398 22.06 -15.62 18.04
CA ARG A 398 21.72 -16.65 17.05
C ARG A 398 20.68 -17.63 17.60
N GLU A 399 20.85 -18.12 18.82
CA GLU A 399 19.89 -19.01 19.49
C GLU A 399 18.52 -18.34 19.66
N HIS A 400 18.47 -17.04 19.95
CA HIS A 400 17.23 -16.28 20.02
C HIS A 400 16.51 -16.21 18.66
N LEU A 401 17.23 -16.05 17.55
CA LEU A 401 16.64 -15.99 16.21
C LEU A 401 15.88 -17.26 15.82
N GLU A 402 16.31 -18.41 16.34
CA GLU A 402 15.71 -19.73 16.10
C GLU A 402 14.48 -20.00 17.00
N GLN A 403 14.20 -19.14 17.98
CA GLN A 403 13.05 -19.28 18.87
C GLN A 403 11.71 -19.05 18.14
N PRO A 404 10.60 -19.63 18.65
CA PRO A 404 9.28 -19.40 18.08
C PRO A 404 8.80 -17.96 18.28
N ARG A 405 7.83 -17.53 17.46
CA ARG A 405 7.22 -16.19 17.53
C ARG A 405 6.79 -15.80 18.94
N SER A 406 6.11 -16.69 19.67
CA SER A 406 5.61 -16.39 21.02
C SER A 406 6.74 -15.93 21.94
N HIS A 407 7.91 -16.56 21.85
CA HIS A 407 9.08 -16.15 22.61
C HIS A 407 9.61 -14.76 22.18
N HIS A 408 9.65 -14.47 20.88
CA HIS A 408 10.01 -13.12 20.39
C HIS A 408 9.04 -12.06 20.90
N ASP A 409 7.74 -12.36 20.90
CA ASP A 409 6.69 -11.45 21.36
C ASP A 409 6.75 -11.23 22.88
N ASP A 410 7.04 -12.28 23.66
CA ASP A 410 7.23 -12.19 25.11
C ASP A 410 8.43 -11.31 25.47
N VAL A 411 9.58 -11.53 24.81
CA VAL A 411 10.79 -10.72 24.99
C VAL A 411 10.55 -9.26 24.58
N ARG A 412 9.85 -9.02 23.47
CA ARG A 412 9.48 -7.67 23.04
C ARG A 412 8.57 -6.97 24.06
N SER A 413 7.57 -7.69 24.56
CA SER A 413 6.64 -7.19 25.58
C SER A 413 7.35 -6.91 26.91
N ALA A 414 8.32 -7.74 27.29
CA ALA A 414 9.16 -7.48 28.46
C ALA A 414 10.03 -6.22 28.25
N SER A 415 10.66 -6.08 27.09
CA SER A 415 11.50 -4.94 26.71
C SER A 415 10.73 -3.61 26.79
N GLN A 416 9.49 -3.61 26.30
CA GLN A 416 8.59 -2.45 26.42
C GLN A 416 8.19 -2.16 27.86
N ARG A 417 7.77 -3.17 28.63
CA ARG A 417 7.30 -2.98 30.02
C ARG A 417 8.41 -2.58 30.98
N ASN A 418 9.62 -3.11 30.79
CA ASN A 418 10.75 -2.91 31.69
C ASN A 418 11.62 -1.71 31.31
N GLU A 419 11.32 -1.05 30.19
CA GLU A 419 12.14 0.04 29.62
C GLU A 419 13.60 -0.40 29.46
N GLN A 420 13.78 -1.59 28.88
CA GLN A 420 15.08 -2.18 28.59
C GLN A 420 15.21 -2.44 27.10
N SER A 421 16.42 -2.37 26.58
CA SER A 421 16.65 -2.71 25.18
C SER A 421 16.34 -4.18 24.91
N ILE A 422 15.88 -4.48 23.68
CA ILE A 422 15.62 -5.84 23.23
C ILE A 422 16.84 -6.76 23.42
N MET A 423 18.07 -6.24 23.27
CA MET A 423 19.31 -6.99 23.54
C MET A 423 19.44 -7.37 25.02
N THR A 424 19.13 -6.44 25.92
CA THR A 424 19.17 -6.68 27.36
C THR A 424 18.15 -7.75 27.74
N GLU A 425 16.94 -7.70 27.20
CA GLU A 425 15.92 -8.71 27.48
C GLU A 425 16.21 -10.07 26.83
N ILE A 426 16.80 -10.10 25.64
CA ILE A 426 17.29 -11.36 25.05
C ILE A 426 18.31 -12.03 25.97
N PHE A 427 19.24 -11.26 26.54
CA PHE A 427 20.20 -11.80 27.49
C PHE A 427 19.56 -12.13 28.85
N ASN A 428 18.55 -11.39 29.33
CA ASN A 428 17.83 -11.78 30.54
C ASN A 428 17.08 -13.11 30.38
N ALA A 429 16.48 -13.34 29.21
CA ALA A 429 15.72 -14.56 28.94
C ALA A 429 16.63 -15.80 28.87
N SER A 430 17.84 -15.65 28.33
CA SER A 430 18.76 -16.78 28.13
C SER A 430 19.83 -16.93 29.23
N SER A 431 20.51 -15.83 29.58
CA SER A 431 21.71 -15.81 30.44
C SER A 431 21.85 -14.45 31.17
N PRO A 432 21.14 -14.23 32.30
CA PRO A 432 21.09 -12.93 32.98
C PRO A 432 22.44 -12.37 33.42
N HIS A 433 23.45 -13.23 33.67
CA HIS A 433 24.77 -12.80 34.12
C HIS A 433 25.51 -11.92 33.10
N ILE A 434 25.18 -12.03 31.81
CA ILE A 434 25.80 -11.25 30.73
C ILE A 434 25.51 -9.77 30.89
N ASN A 435 24.30 -9.40 31.30
CA ASN A 435 23.90 -8.00 31.43
C ASN A 435 24.70 -7.24 32.48
N SER A 436 25.25 -7.92 33.49
CA SER A 436 26.11 -7.30 34.50
C SER A 436 27.45 -6.80 33.93
N ARG A 437 27.89 -7.35 32.79
CA ARG A 437 29.18 -7.05 32.15
C ARG A 437 29.05 -6.39 30.78
N LEU A 438 27.85 -6.35 30.21
CA LEU A 438 27.57 -5.77 28.90
C LEU A 438 27.87 -4.27 28.91
N THR A 439 28.83 -3.79 28.12
CA THR A 439 29.08 -2.35 27.95
C THR A 439 28.09 -1.73 26.95
N GLU A 440 27.94 -0.39 26.93
CA GLU A 440 27.10 0.27 25.92
C GLU A 440 27.64 0.07 24.50
N ALA A 441 28.97 0.00 24.32
CA ALA A 441 29.58 -0.26 23.01
C ALA A 441 29.27 -1.69 22.52
N GLN A 442 29.40 -2.68 23.40
CA GLN A 442 29.03 -4.07 23.11
C GLN A 442 27.53 -4.19 22.82
N HIS A 443 26.69 -3.51 23.60
CA HIS A 443 25.24 -3.46 23.40
C HIS A 443 24.87 -2.92 22.01
N ALA A 444 25.47 -1.79 21.60
CA ALA A 444 25.23 -1.20 20.29
C ALA A 444 25.64 -2.15 19.15
N GLN A 445 26.81 -2.81 19.27
CA GLN A 445 27.27 -3.80 18.30
C GLN A 445 26.39 -5.06 18.28
N CYS A 446 25.90 -5.52 19.43
CA CYS A 446 24.94 -6.64 19.51
C CYS A 446 23.62 -6.28 18.80
N LEU A 447 23.14 -5.05 18.97
CA LEU A 447 21.92 -4.59 18.30
C LEU A 447 22.11 -4.48 16.78
N GLU A 448 23.25 -3.96 16.31
CA GLU A 448 23.59 -3.94 14.88
C GLU A 448 23.68 -5.38 14.33
N TYR A 449 24.35 -6.27 15.06
CA TYR A 449 24.48 -7.68 14.70
C TYR A 449 23.12 -8.37 14.57
N TYR A 450 22.24 -8.20 15.57
CA TYR A 450 20.89 -8.73 15.55
C TYR A 450 20.06 -8.18 14.39
N SER A 451 20.10 -6.86 14.14
CA SER A 451 19.42 -6.23 13.00
C SER A 451 19.90 -6.78 11.65
N SER A 452 21.21 -7.00 11.50
CA SER A 452 21.81 -7.59 10.30
C SER A 452 21.35 -9.02 10.08
N LEU A 453 21.38 -9.85 11.13
CA LEU A 453 20.91 -11.24 11.05
C LEU A 453 19.40 -11.34 10.77
N LEU A 454 18.57 -10.52 11.42
CA LEU A 454 17.13 -10.43 11.12
C LEU A 454 16.92 -10.03 9.66
N SER A 455 17.75 -9.12 9.14
CA SER A 455 17.67 -8.68 7.77
C SER A 455 17.97 -9.82 6.80
N VAL A 456 19.05 -10.58 7.00
CA VAL A 456 19.37 -11.79 6.21
C VAL A 456 18.21 -12.78 6.26
N ARG A 457 17.78 -13.15 7.47
CA ARG A 457 16.70 -14.11 7.69
C ARG A 457 15.42 -13.71 6.97
N ASP A 458 15.01 -12.45 7.05
CA ASP A 458 13.79 -11.97 6.40
C ASP A 458 13.86 -12.13 4.87
N ARG A 459 15.01 -11.88 4.23
CA ARG A 459 15.18 -12.04 2.77
C ARG A 459 15.15 -13.50 2.36
N ASP A 460 15.77 -14.37 3.15
CA ASP A 460 15.72 -15.82 2.94
C ASP A 460 14.30 -16.37 3.09
N CYS A 461 13.56 -15.91 4.10
CA CYS A 461 12.16 -16.26 4.29
C CYS A 461 11.30 -15.80 3.10
N ILE A 462 11.43 -14.54 2.65
CA ILE A 462 10.69 -14.03 1.48
C ILE A 462 11.04 -14.84 0.22
N THR A 463 12.32 -15.14 0.00
CA THR A 463 12.79 -15.95 -1.13
C THR A 463 12.22 -17.37 -1.05
N SER A 464 12.20 -17.97 0.13
CA SER A 464 11.59 -19.29 0.36
C SER A 464 10.11 -19.29 -0.01
N VAL A 465 9.37 -18.25 0.41
CA VAL A 465 7.94 -18.11 0.14
C VAL A 465 7.65 -17.87 -1.34
N PHE A 466 8.40 -17.04 -2.07
CA PHE A 466 8.05 -16.77 -3.46
C PHE A 466 8.70 -17.71 -4.48
N CYS A 467 9.87 -18.28 -4.15
CA CYS A 467 10.74 -18.90 -5.14
C CYS A 467 11.04 -20.39 -4.87
N ARG A 468 10.91 -20.88 -3.64
CA ARG A 468 11.31 -22.27 -3.27
C ARG A 468 10.15 -23.16 -2.83
N GLN A 469 8.90 -22.75 -3.08
CA GLN A 469 7.73 -23.52 -2.67
C GLN A 469 7.44 -24.69 -3.60
N ALA A 470 7.07 -25.82 -3.00
CA ALA A 470 6.39 -26.94 -3.66
C ALA A 470 4.98 -27.11 -3.05
N PRO A 471 3.89 -26.98 -3.85
CA PRO A 471 3.87 -26.58 -5.26
C PRO A 471 4.17 -25.08 -5.43
N ASP A 472 4.61 -24.69 -6.62
CA ASP A 472 4.95 -23.30 -6.93
C ASP A 472 3.70 -22.44 -7.11
N MET A 473 3.28 -21.76 -6.03
CA MET A 473 2.07 -20.94 -6.04
C MET A 473 2.23 -19.65 -6.86
N LEU A 474 3.42 -19.04 -6.87
CA LEU A 474 3.66 -17.79 -7.59
C LEU A 474 3.56 -18.00 -9.11
N THR A 475 4.20 -19.04 -9.63
CA THR A 475 4.09 -19.39 -11.05
C THR A 475 2.65 -19.68 -11.45
N GLN A 476 1.89 -20.40 -10.63
CA GLN A 476 0.49 -20.70 -10.93
C GLN A 476 -0.37 -19.43 -10.88
N ALA A 477 -0.17 -18.56 -9.89
CA ALA A 477 -0.86 -17.27 -9.82
C ALA A 477 -0.60 -16.41 -11.07
N LEU A 478 0.65 -16.34 -11.54
CA LEU A 478 0.99 -15.62 -12.78
C LEU A 478 0.31 -16.24 -14.02
N LYS A 479 0.21 -17.57 -14.09
CA LYS A 479 -0.53 -18.26 -15.17
C LYS A 479 -2.01 -17.90 -15.12
N ASP A 480 -2.63 -17.97 -13.95
CA ASP A 480 -4.04 -17.65 -13.77
C ASP A 480 -4.32 -16.19 -14.20
N ILE A 481 -3.46 -15.24 -13.83
CA ILE A 481 -3.54 -13.83 -14.27
C ILE A 481 -3.45 -13.73 -15.80
N VAL A 482 -2.43 -14.32 -16.43
CA VAL A 482 -2.29 -14.24 -17.90
C VAL A 482 -3.45 -14.93 -18.61
N THR A 483 -3.99 -16.02 -18.06
CA THR A 483 -5.17 -16.69 -18.59
C THR A 483 -6.43 -15.84 -18.46
N ALA A 484 -6.66 -15.20 -17.31
CA ALA A 484 -7.81 -14.33 -17.10
C ALA A 484 -7.76 -13.09 -18.01
N TYR A 485 -6.59 -12.49 -18.19
CA TYR A 485 -6.39 -11.36 -19.10
C TYR A 485 -6.21 -11.76 -20.58
N ASN A 486 -6.19 -13.05 -20.93
CA ASN A 486 -5.95 -13.51 -22.30
C ASN A 486 -6.89 -12.88 -23.35
N PRO A 487 -8.21 -12.70 -23.11
CA PRO A 487 -9.08 -12.00 -24.06
C PRO A 487 -8.64 -10.55 -24.30
N ILE A 488 -8.32 -9.81 -23.23
CA ILE A 488 -7.85 -8.43 -23.29
C ILE A 488 -6.50 -8.34 -24.00
N ILE A 489 -5.54 -9.20 -23.62
CA ILE A 489 -4.20 -9.24 -24.23
C ILE A 489 -4.31 -9.50 -25.74
N ARG A 490 -5.20 -10.41 -26.16
CA ARG A 490 -5.42 -10.70 -27.58
C ARG A 490 -6.02 -9.51 -28.32
N ALA A 491 -7.03 -8.86 -27.75
CA ALA A 491 -7.65 -7.68 -28.34
C ALA A 491 -6.62 -6.55 -28.51
N VAL A 492 -5.87 -6.25 -27.46
CA VAL A 492 -4.83 -5.22 -27.48
C VAL A 492 -3.74 -5.56 -28.48
N HIS A 493 -3.17 -6.77 -28.43
CA HIS A 493 -2.09 -7.16 -29.35
C HIS A 493 -2.53 -7.20 -30.82
N ALA A 494 -3.80 -7.52 -31.10
CA ALA A 494 -4.30 -7.56 -32.48
C ALA A 494 -4.41 -6.16 -33.10
N ASN A 495 -4.61 -5.13 -32.28
CA ASN A 495 -4.95 -3.79 -32.76
C ASN A 495 -3.87 -2.75 -32.50
N ILE A 496 -3.10 -2.88 -31.41
CA ILE A 496 -2.16 -1.86 -30.91
C ILE A 496 -0.71 -2.37 -31.01
N ASP A 497 0.22 -1.50 -31.44
CA ASP A 497 1.65 -1.79 -31.36
C ASP A 497 2.17 -1.65 -29.93
N LEU A 498 2.21 -2.78 -29.22
CA LEU A 498 2.68 -2.83 -27.83
C LEU A 498 4.15 -2.40 -27.65
N ARG A 499 4.96 -2.34 -28.71
CA ARG A 499 6.39 -2.05 -28.61
C ARG A 499 6.63 -0.59 -28.26
N ASP A 500 5.93 0.33 -28.92
CA ASP A 500 6.11 1.77 -28.72
C ASP A 500 5.72 2.17 -27.29
N HIS A 501 4.66 1.57 -26.75
CA HIS A 501 4.24 1.77 -25.37
C HIS A 501 5.20 1.12 -24.35
N PHE A 502 5.76 -0.05 -24.68
CA PHE A 502 6.78 -0.68 -23.85
C PHE A 502 8.09 0.12 -23.82
N ASP A 503 8.51 0.68 -24.95
CA ASP A 503 9.69 1.56 -25.03
C ASP A 503 9.46 2.87 -24.26
N SER A 504 8.24 3.42 -24.32
CA SER A 504 7.85 4.60 -23.52
C SER A 504 7.90 4.31 -22.02
N MET A 505 7.44 3.13 -21.58
CA MET A 505 7.53 2.70 -20.18
C MET A 505 8.99 2.53 -19.74
N GLN A 506 9.84 1.93 -20.57
CA GLN A 506 11.27 1.81 -20.29
C GLN A 506 11.92 3.20 -20.13
N ALA A 507 11.66 4.12 -21.05
CA ALA A 507 12.20 5.48 -21.01
C ALA A 507 11.75 6.23 -19.75
N PHE A 508 10.47 6.11 -19.36
CA PHE A 508 9.97 6.68 -18.10
C PHE A 508 10.71 6.13 -16.87
N LEU A 509 10.93 4.81 -16.79
CA LEU A 509 11.64 4.19 -15.66
C LEU A 509 13.11 4.65 -15.57
N GLU A 510 13.80 4.74 -16.71
CA GLU A 510 15.18 5.24 -16.78
C GLU A 510 15.27 6.69 -16.32
N ASP A 511 14.37 7.54 -16.82
CA ASP A 511 14.27 8.94 -16.42
C ASP A 511 13.87 9.10 -14.94
N PHE A 512 12.98 8.25 -14.44
CA PHE A 512 12.57 8.23 -13.04
C PHE A 512 13.75 7.91 -12.11
N LEU A 513 14.51 6.85 -12.43
CA LEU A 513 15.70 6.48 -11.67
C LEU A 513 16.75 7.60 -11.72
N LYS A 514 16.93 8.25 -12.87
CA LYS A 514 17.83 9.39 -13.03
C LYS A 514 17.40 10.59 -12.20
N THR A 515 16.12 10.98 -12.27
CA THR A 515 15.56 12.09 -11.48
C THR A 515 15.73 11.82 -9.99
N SER A 516 15.53 10.58 -9.55
CA SER A 516 15.61 10.21 -8.12
C SER A 516 17.04 10.11 -7.57
N ARG A 517 18.05 10.02 -8.45
CA ARG A 517 19.47 9.81 -8.11
C ARG A 517 20.34 11.01 -8.45
N ARG A 518 19.83 12.24 -8.34
CA ARG A 518 20.66 13.43 -8.55
C ARG A 518 21.82 13.45 -7.54
N ASP A 519 22.94 12.86 -7.94
CA ASP A 519 24.22 12.90 -7.27
C ASP A 519 24.88 14.24 -7.61
N PRO A 520 25.47 14.95 -6.63
CA PRO A 520 26.17 16.22 -6.85
C PRO A 520 27.35 16.13 -7.83
N ALA A 521 27.77 14.93 -8.24
CA ALA A 521 28.95 14.70 -9.07
C ALA A 521 28.70 14.64 -10.59
N THR A 522 27.45 14.64 -11.06
CA THR A 522 27.15 14.53 -12.52
C THR A 522 26.59 15.81 -13.15
N ALA A 523 26.56 16.90 -12.39
CA ALA A 523 26.23 18.23 -12.89
C ALA A 523 27.49 19.02 -13.32
N ASP A 524 28.44 18.40 -14.02
CA ASP A 524 29.16 19.07 -15.11
C ASP A 524 29.98 18.05 -15.93
N ASN A 525 29.48 17.69 -17.11
CA ASN A 525 30.32 17.12 -18.17
C ASN A 525 30.00 17.84 -19.49
N GLY A 526 29.84 19.16 -19.40
CA GLY A 526 29.71 20.06 -20.53
C GLY A 526 30.95 20.93 -20.69
N SER A 527 32.05 20.34 -21.18
CA SER A 527 33.18 21.02 -21.86
C SER A 527 33.67 22.38 -21.33
N GLY A 528 34.86 22.39 -20.72
CA GLY A 528 35.73 23.57 -20.77
C GLY A 528 36.44 23.91 -19.48
N VAL A 529 37.71 23.51 -19.41
CA VAL A 529 38.82 24.08 -18.61
C VAL A 529 38.51 25.42 -17.90
N ALA A 530 38.38 25.42 -16.58
CA ALA A 530 38.69 26.59 -15.75
C ALA A 530 39.16 26.21 -14.34
N LYS A 531 40.41 26.56 -14.11
CA LYS A 531 41.25 26.56 -12.91
C LYS A 531 40.56 26.65 -11.53
N GLU A 532 41.15 25.86 -10.63
CA GLU A 532 41.26 26.07 -9.19
C GLU A 532 41.42 27.55 -8.81
N GLN A 533 40.51 28.05 -7.97
CA GLN A 533 40.79 29.15 -7.06
C GLN A 533 40.01 28.95 -5.77
N GLU A 534 40.76 28.70 -4.70
CA GLU A 534 40.30 28.57 -3.33
C GLU A 534 39.58 29.85 -2.86
N GLY A 535 38.38 29.68 -2.32
CA GLY A 535 37.63 30.73 -1.63
C GLY A 535 36.65 30.08 -0.64
N ALA A 536 36.77 30.44 0.63
CA ALA A 536 36.04 29.89 1.77
C ALA A 536 34.54 30.31 1.82
N GLN A 537 33.83 30.12 0.72
CA GLN A 537 32.40 30.40 0.53
C GLN A 537 31.67 29.24 -0.18
N GLY A 538 32.28 28.04 -0.23
CA GLY A 538 31.74 26.86 -0.91
C GLY A 538 30.96 25.86 -0.04
N ASP A 539 30.87 26.06 1.27
CA ASP A 539 30.26 25.08 2.19
C ASP A 539 28.73 25.17 2.30
N GLN A 540 28.11 26.22 1.76
CA GLN A 540 26.65 26.34 1.67
C GLN A 540 26.08 25.87 0.32
N GLU A 541 26.83 26.00 -0.78
CA GLU A 541 26.38 25.54 -2.11
C GLU A 541 26.63 24.05 -2.35
N ARG A 542 27.60 23.43 -1.66
CA ARG A 542 27.79 21.96 -1.67
C ARG A 542 26.69 21.17 -0.94
N LYS A 543 25.76 21.84 -0.26
CA LYS A 543 24.76 21.23 0.63
C LYS A 543 23.41 20.89 -0.01
N LYS A 544 23.18 21.08 -1.31
CA LYS A 544 21.86 20.82 -1.92
C LYS A 544 21.93 20.27 -3.34
N ALA A 545 21.52 19.03 -3.53
CA ALA A 545 20.89 18.58 -4.76
C ALA A 545 20.07 17.29 -4.55
N LEU A 546 19.36 17.15 -3.43
CA LEU A 546 18.29 16.15 -3.38
C LEU A 546 17.19 16.59 -4.33
N SER A 547 16.61 15.65 -5.06
CA SER A 547 15.54 15.91 -6.02
C SER A 547 14.34 16.54 -5.31
N SER A 548 13.80 17.62 -5.84
CA SER A 548 12.65 18.31 -5.25
C SER A 548 11.31 17.74 -5.72
N VAL A 549 10.20 18.20 -5.13
CA VAL A 549 8.85 17.87 -5.63
C VAL A 549 8.67 18.36 -7.08
N GLU A 550 9.23 19.52 -7.41
CA GLU A 550 9.18 20.12 -8.74
C GLU A 550 9.91 19.26 -9.79
N ASP A 551 11.04 18.63 -9.43
CA ASP A 551 11.73 17.70 -10.32
C ASP A 551 10.83 16.52 -10.73
N TYR A 552 10.08 15.95 -9.78
CA TYR A 552 9.12 14.88 -10.08
C TYR A 552 7.89 15.40 -10.83
N PHE A 553 7.43 16.62 -10.54
CA PHE A 553 6.35 17.25 -11.29
C PHE A 553 6.76 17.41 -12.77
N VAL A 554 7.94 17.94 -13.06
CA VAL A 554 8.47 18.08 -14.42
C VAL A 554 8.62 16.71 -15.09
N LEU A 555 9.11 15.69 -14.37
CA LEU A 555 9.19 14.32 -14.87
C LEU A 555 7.82 13.79 -15.33
N LEU A 556 6.79 13.93 -14.48
CA LEU A 556 5.44 13.45 -14.78
C LEU A 556 4.79 14.24 -15.92
N MET A 557 4.95 15.57 -15.93
CA MET A 557 4.47 16.44 -17.00
C MET A 557 5.08 16.08 -18.35
N ARG A 558 6.38 15.71 -18.38
CA ARG A 558 7.06 15.26 -19.60
C ARG A 558 6.52 13.93 -20.13
N HIS A 559 6.15 13.01 -19.25
CA HIS A 559 5.75 11.64 -19.62
C HIS A 559 4.22 11.41 -19.67
N ARG A 560 3.39 12.35 -19.21
CA ARG A 560 1.91 12.21 -19.20
C ARG A 560 1.32 11.91 -20.58
N GLY A 561 1.87 12.51 -21.64
CA GLY A 561 1.42 12.27 -23.02
C GLY A 561 1.59 10.82 -23.46
N SER A 562 2.59 10.10 -22.94
CA SER A 562 2.77 8.66 -23.22
C SER A 562 1.65 7.82 -22.62
N LEU A 563 1.14 8.21 -21.44
CA LEU A 563 -0.01 7.57 -20.81
C LEU A 563 -1.29 7.89 -21.58
N TYR A 564 -1.53 9.16 -21.95
CA TYR A 564 -2.73 9.55 -22.69
C TYR A 564 -2.80 8.87 -24.06
N LYS A 565 -1.69 8.77 -24.78
CA LYS A 565 -1.59 8.01 -26.03
C LYS A 565 -1.90 6.53 -25.88
N TRP A 566 -1.45 5.91 -24.77
CA TRP A 566 -1.82 4.52 -24.47
C TRP A 566 -3.32 4.36 -24.25
N VAL A 567 -3.92 5.24 -23.44
CA VAL A 567 -5.36 5.20 -23.16
C VAL A 567 -6.17 5.46 -24.44
N HIS A 568 -5.76 6.43 -25.27
CA HIS A 568 -6.37 6.70 -26.58
C HIS A 568 -6.28 5.50 -27.53
N ALA A 569 -5.11 4.87 -27.63
CA ALA A 569 -4.93 3.67 -28.45
C ALA A 569 -5.88 2.54 -28.00
N LEU A 570 -5.98 2.32 -26.68
CA LEU A 570 -6.92 1.35 -26.10
C LEU A 570 -8.38 1.71 -26.44
N ALA A 571 -8.78 2.95 -26.19
CA ALA A 571 -10.14 3.43 -26.41
C ALA A 571 -10.58 3.31 -27.87
N ARG A 572 -9.74 3.78 -28.79
CA ARG A 572 -10.04 3.85 -30.22
C ARG A 572 -9.94 2.50 -30.92
N GLN A 573 -9.00 1.64 -30.51
CA GLN A 573 -8.66 0.42 -31.25
C GLN A 573 -9.17 -0.86 -30.58
N CYS A 574 -9.63 -0.79 -29.33
CA CYS A 574 -10.20 -1.92 -28.58
C CYS A 574 -11.53 -1.53 -27.91
N PRO A 575 -12.58 -1.17 -28.67
CA PRO A 575 -13.82 -0.61 -28.13
C PRO A 575 -14.54 -1.53 -27.14
N ASP A 576 -14.53 -2.84 -27.36
CA ASP A 576 -15.17 -3.80 -26.43
C ASP A 576 -14.47 -3.83 -25.07
N VAL A 577 -13.13 -3.78 -25.08
CA VAL A 577 -12.33 -3.69 -23.85
C VAL A 577 -12.61 -2.35 -23.16
N TRP A 578 -12.59 -1.26 -23.92
CA TRP A 578 -12.86 0.08 -23.42
C TRP A 578 -14.24 0.18 -22.74
N GLU A 579 -15.27 -0.36 -23.38
CA GLU A 579 -16.62 -0.35 -22.84
C GLU A 579 -16.76 -1.19 -21.57
N SER A 580 -16.05 -2.33 -21.48
CA SER A 580 -16.03 -3.11 -20.23
C SER A 580 -15.46 -2.32 -19.04
N PHE A 581 -14.42 -1.52 -19.28
CA PHE A 581 -13.86 -0.61 -18.27
C PHE A 581 -14.79 0.56 -17.97
N ARG A 582 -15.54 1.07 -18.96
CA ARG A 582 -16.57 2.11 -18.76
C ARG A 582 -17.64 1.65 -17.78
N VAL A 583 -18.19 0.45 -18.01
CA VAL A 583 -19.20 -0.15 -17.14
C VAL A 583 -18.67 -0.35 -15.72
N TRP A 584 -17.46 -0.89 -15.58
CA TRP A 584 -16.81 -1.05 -14.28
C TRP A 584 -16.58 0.29 -13.57
N ALA A 585 -16.07 1.29 -14.26
CA ALA A 585 -15.82 2.62 -13.69
C ALA A 585 -17.11 3.25 -13.17
N LYS A 586 -18.20 3.20 -13.95
CA LYS A 586 -19.52 3.72 -13.55
C LYS A 586 -20.07 2.99 -12.32
N ASN A 587 -20.04 1.66 -12.34
CA ASN A 587 -20.51 0.84 -11.20
C ASN A 587 -19.70 1.11 -9.93
N THR A 588 -18.40 1.35 -10.08
CA THR A 588 -17.50 1.68 -8.96
C THR A 588 -17.77 3.07 -8.42
N LEU A 589 -17.92 4.08 -9.27
CA LEU A 589 -18.12 5.47 -8.85
C LEU A 589 -19.45 5.70 -8.13
N VAL A 590 -20.50 4.96 -8.49
CA VAL A 590 -21.78 4.99 -7.76
C VAL A 590 -21.63 4.58 -6.28
N GLN A 591 -20.64 3.74 -5.94
CA GLN A 591 -20.36 3.34 -4.55
C GLN A 591 -19.86 4.50 -3.69
N PHE A 592 -19.41 5.60 -4.30
CA PHE A 592 -18.96 6.81 -3.62
C PHE A 592 -20.07 7.87 -3.47
N GLN A 593 -21.32 7.57 -3.85
CA GLN A 593 -22.43 8.48 -3.59
C GLN A 593 -22.79 8.50 -2.10
N SER A 594 -23.13 9.68 -1.59
CA SER A 594 -23.67 9.79 -0.24
C SER A 594 -25.00 9.06 -0.16
N ARG A 595 -25.13 8.22 0.87
CA ARG A 595 -26.39 7.57 1.20
C ARG A 595 -27.25 8.58 1.94
N ASP A 596 -27.94 9.44 1.20
CA ASP A 596 -28.80 10.48 1.77
C ASP A 596 -29.82 9.88 2.74
N THR A 597 -29.89 10.46 3.94
CA THR A 597 -30.87 10.15 5.00
C THR A 597 -32.26 10.72 4.73
N ASP A 598 -32.66 10.85 3.47
CA ASP A 598 -33.93 11.47 3.07
C ASP A 598 -35.07 10.44 2.96
N SER A 599 -35.20 9.57 3.96
CA SER A 599 -36.45 8.81 4.21
C SER A 599 -37.35 9.47 5.25
N SER A 600 -37.00 10.67 5.72
CA SER A 600 -37.83 11.44 6.67
C SER A 600 -38.26 12.77 6.05
N GLY A 601 -39.49 12.84 5.52
CA GLY A 601 -40.07 14.11 5.07
C GLY A 601 -41.16 14.06 3.99
N GLY A 602 -41.47 12.91 3.42
CA GLY A 602 -42.59 12.78 2.47
C GLY A 602 -43.93 12.58 3.18
N SER A 603 -44.52 13.65 3.72
CA SER A 603 -45.96 13.65 4.05
C SER A 603 -46.75 13.60 2.73
N GLY A 604 -46.94 12.39 2.21
CA GLY A 604 -47.82 12.12 1.09
C GLY A 604 -49.26 12.23 1.56
N ILE A 605 -49.86 13.41 1.41
CA ILE A 605 -51.31 13.55 1.36
C ILE A 605 -51.78 12.75 0.14
N GLY A 606 -52.75 11.88 0.39
CA GLY A 606 -53.08 10.77 -0.49
C GLY A 606 -53.66 11.13 -1.85
N SER A 607 -53.55 10.16 -2.75
CA SER A 607 -54.60 9.89 -3.73
C SER A 607 -54.67 8.38 -3.93
N GLY A 608 -55.87 7.84 -3.72
CA GLY A 608 -56.12 6.41 -3.60
C GLY A 608 -55.94 5.64 -4.90
N GLY A 609 -55.40 4.44 -4.76
CA GLY A 609 -55.45 3.38 -5.75
C GLY A 609 -55.46 2.04 -5.03
N ASN A 610 -56.65 1.43 -4.93
CA ASN A 610 -56.81 0.06 -4.45
C ASN A 610 -56.03 -0.89 -5.35
N GLY A 611 -55.08 -1.62 -4.77
CA GLY A 611 -54.41 -2.75 -5.39
C GLY A 611 -53.89 -3.67 -4.29
N ASP A 612 -54.69 -4.67 -3.93
CA ASP A 612 -54.25 -5.80 -3.12
C ASP A 612 -53.11 -6.52 -3.85
N GLY A 613 -51.93 -6.55 -3.24
CA GLY A 613 -50.74 -7.21 -3.79
C GLY A 613 -49.73 -7.50 -2.68
N ASP A 614 -49.56 -8.79 -2.41
CA ASP A 614 -48.74 -9.43 -1.39
C ASP A 614 -47.40 -8.77 -1.04
N GLY A 615 -47.16 -8.66 0.27
CA GLY A 615 -45.92 -8.17 0.86
C GLY A 615 -44.69 -8.97 0.42
N HIS A 616 -43.77 -8.27 -0.25
CA HIS A 616 -42.40 -8.72 -0.44
C HIS A 616 -41.45 -7.80 0.36
N HIS A 617 -40.68 -8.44 1.22
CA HIS A 617 -39.52 -7.99 1.99
C HIS A 617 -38.91 -6.64 1.58
N GLY A 618 -39.31 -5.56 2.26
CA GLY A 618 -38.52 -4.33 2.32
C GLY A 618 -37.30 -4.58 3.21
N GLY A 619 -36.13 -4.82 2.61
CA GLY A 619 -34.87 -4.86 3.34
C GLY A 619 -34.64 -3.55 4.08
N ALA A 620 -34.40 -3.62 5.40
CA ALA A 620 -34.13 -2.44 6.20
C ALA A 620 -32.92 -1.68 5.63
N ALA A 621 -33.10 -0.40 5.31
CA ALA A 621 -32.02 0.44 4.80
C ALA A 621 -30.87 0.48 5.84
N ILE A 622 -29.65 0.16 5.39
CA ILE A 622 -28.46 0.20 6.24
C ILE A 622 -28.25 1.67 6.67
N PRO A 623 -28.16 1.97 7.97
CA PRO A 623 -27.95 3.34 8.45
C PRO A 623 -26.66 3.95 7.90
N SER A 624 -26.67 5.28 7.67
CA SER A 624 -25.44 6.02 7.35
C SER A 624 -24.38 5.79 8.44
N ILE A 625 -23.11 5.70 8.03
CA ILE A 625 -21.99 5.54 8.96
C ILE A 625 -21.93 6.71 9.96
N LEU A 626 -22.25 7.93 9.52
CA LEU A 626 -22.25 9.10 10.39
C LEU A 626 -23.34 9.04 11.47
N ALA A 627 -24.51 8.46 11.14
CA ALA A 627 -25.57 8.21 12.11
C ALA A 627 -25.16 7.11 13.10
N THR A 628 -24.47 6.08 12.61
CA THR A 628 -23.92 5.00 13.45
C THR A 628 -22.89 5.55 14.45
N LEU A 629 -22.00 6.44 14.02
CA LEU A 629 -21.01 7.08 14.90
C LEU A 629 -21.65 7.92 16.00
N ASN A 630 -22.67 8.72 15.65
CA ASN A 630 -23.44 9.46 16.66
C ASN A 630 -24.12 8.53 17.66
N LYS A 631 -24.67 7.40 17.20
CA LYS A 631 -25.26 6.39 18.09
C LYS A 631 -24.21 5.76 19.02
N LEU A 632 -23.01 5.46 18.50
CA LEU A 632 -21.93 4.90 19.32
C LEU A 632 -21.46 5.90 20.38
N TYR A 633 -21.32 7.17 20.03
CA TYR A 633 -20.95 8.23 20.96
C TYR A 633 -22.01 8.42 22.07
N THR A 634 -23.29 8.51 21.69
CA THR A 634 -24.39 8.71 22.64
C THR A 634 -24.63 7.52 23.57
N ALA A 635 -24.13 6.33 23.23
CA ALA A 635 -24.20 5.15 24.07
C ALA A 635 -23.13 5.11 25.19
N LEU A 636 -22.12 5.98 25.14
CA LEU A 636 -21.10 6.11 26.19
C LEU A 636 -21.70 6.74 27.46
N ASP A 637 -21.08 6.50 28.61
CA ASP A 637 -21.41 7.22 29.84
C ASP A 637 -21.00 8.70 29.76
N VAL A 638 -21.62 9.55 30.58
CA VAL A 638 -21.49 11.02 30.50
C VAL A 638 -20.04 11.48 30.72
N ASP A 639 -19.29 10.83 31.60
CA ASP A 639 -17.90 11.19 31.89
C ASP A 639 -17.00 10.87 30.69
N THR A 640 -17.13 9.67 30.12
CA THR A 640 -16.40 9.27 28.90
C THR A 640 -16.82 10.13 27.70
N GLN A 641 -18.10 10.50 27.56
CA GLN A 641 -18.57 11.40 26.50
C GLN A 641 -17.87 12.76 26.54
N SER A 642 -17.63 13.32 27.73
CA SER A 642 -16.94 14.59 27.90
C SER A 642 -15.46 14.52 27.51
N GLN A 643 -14.78 13.43 27.87
CA GLN A 643 -13.37 13.22 27.51
C GLN A 643 -13.22 13.00 26.00
N VAL A 644 -14.06 12.14 25.42
CA VAL A 644 -14.09 11.86 23.98
C VAL A 644 -14.40 13.13 23.19
N ARG A 645 -15.38 13.94 23.62
CA ARG A 645 -15.71 15.22 22.95
C ARG A 645 -14.54 16.20 22.95
N THR A 646 -13.86 16.36 24.09
CA THR A 646 -12.66 17.23 24.18
C THR A 646 -11.56 16.81 23.21
N ALA A 647 -11.31 15.49 23.10
CA ALA A 647 -10.33 14.96 22.16
C ALA A 647 -10.77 15.20 20.70
N ILE A 648 -12.05 14.95 20.38
CA ILE A 648 -12.62 15.21 19.04
C ILE A 648 -12.50 16.69 18.67
N ASP A 649 -12.81 17.62 19.58
CA ASP A 649 -12.71 19.06 19.31
C ASP A 649 -11.26 19.48 19.00
N SER A 650 -10.30 18.92 19.72
CA SER A 650 -8.87 19.12 19.43
C SER A 650 -8.50 18.61 18.03
N HIS A 651 -9.09 17.48 17.62
CA HIS A 651 -8.90 16.90 16.30
C HIS A 651 -9.58 17.70 15.17
N VAL A 652 -10.73 18.33 15.44
CA VAL A 652 -11.38 19.26 14.49
C VAL A 652 -10.45 20.44 14.17
N VAL A 653 -9.85 21.04 15.21
CA VAL A 653 -8.87 22.12 15.04
C VAL A 653 -7.64 21.64 14.25
N TYR A 654 -7.12 20.46 14.59
CA TYR A 654 -6.03 19.83 13.86
C TYR A 654 -6.34 19.66 12.37
N LEU A 655 -7.47 19.05 12.01
CA LEU A 655 -7.87 18.85 10.62
C LEU A 655 -7.98 20.17 9.84
N SER A 656 -8.61 21.19 10.43
CA SER A 656 -8.73 22.51 9.79
C SER A 656 -7.36 23.15 9.53
N THR A 657 -6.44 23.03 10.48
CA THR A 657 -5.06 23.53 10.36
C THR A 657 -4.32 22.79 9.25
N GLN A 658 -4.49 21.47 9.14
CA GLN A 658 -3.84 20.67 8.11
C GLN A 658 -4.34 20.98 6.71
N THR A 659 -5.64 21.24 6.54
CA THR A 659 -6.19 21.68 5.25
C THR A 659 -5.56 23.02 4.83
N LEU A 660 -5.48 24.00 5.74
CA LEU A 660 -4.85 25.30 5.45
C LEU A 660 -3.37 25.16 5.08
N VAL A 661 -2.61 24.35 5.83
CA VAL A 661 -1.19 24.09 5.54
C VAL A 661 -1.02 23.36 4.21
N SER A 662 -1.88 22.39 3.90
CA SER A 662 -1.88 21.68 2.62
C SER A 662 -2.10 22.63 1.45
N GLN A 663 -3.11 23.49 1.55
CA GLN A 663 -3.45 24.48 0.53
C GLN A 663 -2.31 25.49 0.31
N ALA A 664 -1.69 25.97 1.39
CA ALA A 664 -0.53 26.86 1.31
C ALA A 664 0.68 26.19 0.61
N ARG A 665 0.92 24.90 0.89
CA ARG A 665 1.98 24.12 0.21
C ARG A 665 1.68 23.90 -1.26
N LEU A 666 0.42 23.63 -1.61
CA LEU A 666 -0.01 23.55 -3.01
C LEU A 666 0.24 24.88 -3.72
N GLN A 667 -0.15 26.01 -3.11
CA GLN A 667 0.05 27.33 -3.70
C GLN A 667 1.54 27.63 -3.94
N TYR A 668 2.39 27.29 -2.96
CA TYR A 668 3.84 27.43 -3.11
C TYR A 668 4.38 26.64 -4.30
N LEU A 669 4.06 25.35 -4.41
CA LEU A 669 4.53 24.49 -5.50
C LEU A 669 4.02 24.94 -6.86
N VAL A 670 2.76 25.36 -6.92
CA VAL A 670 2.15 25.86 -8.15
C VAL A 670 2.88 27.12 -8.64
N THR A 671 3.23 28.04 -7.74
CA THR A 671 4.03 29.23 -8.07
C THR A 671 5.48 28.87 -8.44
N ALA A 672 6.12 27.96 -7.69
CA ALA A 672 7.50 27.53 -7.93
C ALA A 672 7.67 26.78 -9.25
N SER A 673 6.69 25.97 -9.65
CA SER A 673 6.69 25.22 -10.91
C SER A 673 6.67 26.09 -12.18
N GLN A 674 6.42 27.40 -12.04
CA GLN A 674 6.36 28.37 -13.14
C GLN A 674 7.65 29.18 -13.28
N SER A 675 8.47 29.24 -12.24
CA SER A 675 9.77 29.91 -12.31
C SER A 675 10.81 28.94 -12.86
N ASP A 676 11.62 29.36 -13.84
CA ASP A 676 12.79 28.59 -14.32
C ASP A 676 13.85 28.34 -13.22
N SER A 677 13.68 28.96 -12.04
CA SER A 677 14.44 28.60 -10.84
C SER A 677 13.91 27.28 -10.28
N SER A 678 14.77 26.26 -10.19
CA SER A 678 14.49 25.02 -9.47
C SER A 678 14.12 25.32 -8.03
N GLY A 679 12.81 25.41 -7.76
CA GLY A 679 12.26 25.42 -6.41
C GLY A 679 12.79 24.21 -5.67
N GLY A 680 13.56 24.43 -4.61
CA GLY A 680 14.11 23.38 -3.77
C GLY A 680 13.08 22.87 -2.76
N SER A 681 11.80 22.73 -3.16
CA SER A 681 10.75 22.35 -2.22
C SER A 681 10.96 20.93 -1.74
N THR A 682 10.91 20.78 -0.43
CA THR A 682 11.03 19.50 0.26
C THR A 682 9.69 19.03 0.82
N VAL A 683 8.63 19.83 0.71
CA VAL A 683 7.32 19.53 1.30
C VAL A 683 6.22 19.80 0.29
N GLY A 684 5.25 18.89 0.19
CA GLY A 684 4.09 19.07 -0.69
C GLY A 684 2.72 18.94 0.01
N PRO A 685 1.64 19.14 -0.75
CA PRO A 685 0.27 19.14 -0.26
C PRO A 685 -0.25 17.74 0.06
N GLY A 686 -1.33 17.70 0.83
CA GLY A 686 -2.06 16.50 1.18
C GLY A 686 -2.02 16.19 2.67
N VAL A 687 -3.20 16.11 3.28
CA VAL A 687 -3.40 15.67 4.68
C VAL A 687 -2.93 14.23 4.89
N TYR A 688 -2.93 13.39 3.85
CA TYR A 688 -2.47 12.01 3.96
C TYR A 688 -0.97 11.90 4.32
N LEU A 689 -0.14 12.91 4.00
CA LEU A 689 1.29 12.90 4.33
C LEU A 689 1.52 13.08 5.82
N SER A 690 0.77 13.96 6.47
CA SER A 690 0.87 14.14 7.92
C SER A 690 0.33 12.92 8.67
N ARG A 691 -0.74 12.30 8.17
CA ARG A 691 -1.26 11.02 8.67
C ARG A 691 -0.22 9.90 8.56
N TRP A 692 0.43 9.78 7.41
CA TRP A 692 1.51 8.83 7.21
C TRP A 692 2.67 9.13 8.18
N GLN A 693 3.09 10.38 8.30
CA GLN A 693 4.18 10.76 9.20
C GLN A 693 3.86 10.48 10.68
N SER A 694 2.62 10.72 11.14
CA SER A 694 2.19 10.37 12.51
C SER A 694 2.30 8.86 12.77
N LEU A 695 1.85 8.00 11.85
CA LEU A 695 2.00 6.55 11.98
C LEU A 695 3.47 6.09 12.03
N LEU A 696 4.36 6.77 11.29
CA LEU A 696 5.80 6.54 11.38
C LEU A 696 6.32 6.98 12.74
N ASP A 697 6.00 8.20 13.14
CA ASP A 697 6.52 8.84 14.35
C ASP A 697 6.10 8.11 15.63
N GLU A 698 4.91 7.50 15.65
CA GLU A 698 4.37 6.71 16.77
C GLU A 698 4.84 5.26 16.79
N THR A 699 5.52 4.78 15.73
CA THR A 699 5.98 3.38 15.68
C THR A 699 6.98 3.11 16.81
N PRO A 700 6.74 2.13 17.71
CA PRO A 700 7.63 1.87 18.84
C PRO A 700 8.94 1.24 18.38
N ILE A 701 10.03 1.63 19.03
CA ILE A 701 11.41 1.24 18.74
C ILE A 701 12.12 0.88 20.05
N THR A 702 12.90 -0.21 20.06
CA THR A 702 13.68 -0.62 21.23
C THR A 702 14.56 0.53 21.77
N PRO A 703 14.76 0.66 23.09
CA PRO A 703 15.73 1.58 23.68
C PRO A 703 17.12 1.48 23.04
N SER A 704 17.78 2.64 22.88
CA SER A 704 19.13 2.75 22.30
C SER A 704 20.25 2.39 23.26
N GLN A 705 19.99 2.44 24.57
CA GLN A 705 20.88 2.04 25.66
C GLN A 705 20.32 0.79 26.33
N ARG A 706 21.14 0.08 27.12
CA ARG A 706 20.71 -1.14 27.85
C ARG A 706 19.42 -0.95 28.65
N LYS A 707 19.26 0.21 29.31
CA LYS A 707 18.05 0.62 30.02
C LYS A 707 17.69 2.06 29.66
N GLY A 708 16.44 2.30 29.35
CA GLY A 708 15.92 3.61 28.97
C GLY A 708 14.51 3.52 28.38
N PRO A 709 13.83 4.66 28.21
CA PRO A 709 12.46 4.68 27.71
C PRO A 709 12.37 4.07 26.31
N VAL A 710 11.22 3.46 26.01
CA VAL A 710 10.88 3.05 24.64
C VAL A 710 10.96 4.27 23.74
N ARG A 711 11.67 4.12 22.62
CA ARG A 711 11.77 5.16 21.59
C ARG A 711 10.62 5.00 20.61
N CYS A 712 10.38 6.02 19.81
CA CYS A 712 9.43 5.97 18.72
C CYS A 712 10.12 6.27 17.37
N GLY A 713 9.39 6.12 16.27
CA GLY A 713 9.93 6.35 14.93
C GLY A 713 10.49 7.76 14.75
N ARG A 714 9.91 8.75 15.44
CA ARG A 714 10.42 10.14 15.46
C ARG A 714 11.87 10.23 15.97
N ASP A 715 12.26 9.38 16.92
CA ASP A 715 13.61 9.36 17.52
C ASP A 715 14.66 8.70 16.62
N VAL A 716 14.20 8.01 15.56
CA VAL A 716 15.06 7.26 14.62
C VAL A 716 14.84 7.67 13.17
N LYS A 717 14.16 8.78 12.92
CA LYS A 717 13.72 9.22 11.59
C LYS A 717 14.85 9.29 10.55
N TYR A 718 16.09 9.57 10.97
CA TYR A 718 17.25 9.66 10.09
C TYR A 718 18.22 8.48 10.20
N ARG A 719 17.81 7.41 10.88
CA ARG A 719 18.56 6.17 11.01
C ARG A 719 17.96 5.13 10.08
N THR A 720 18.71 4.77 9.06
CA THR A 720 18.43 3.60 8.24
C THR A 720 18.59 2.32 9.05
N THR A 721 17.97 1.23 8.59
CA THR A 721 18.15 -0.09 9.21
C THR A 721 19.65 -0.42 9.37
N MET A 722 20.07 -0.77 10.59
CA MET A 722 21.47 -1.02 10.94
C MET A 722 22.08 -2.15 10.09
N GLY A 723 23.35 -2.00 9.73
CA GLY A 723 24.13 -2.99 8.97
C GLY A 723 24.18 -2.82 7.44
N LYS A 724 23.68 -1.69 6.91
CA LYS A 724 23.73 -1.39 5.47
C LYS A 724 25.08 -0.78 5.05
N MET A 725 25.94 -1.56 4.39
CA MET A 725 27.16 -1.02 3.78
C MET A 725 26.88 -0.27 2.47
N GLY A 726 27.49 0.91 2.31
CA GLY A 726 27.66 1.61 1.02
C GLY A 726 26.63 2.69 0.65
N THR A 727 25.48 2.79 1.32
CA THR A 727 24.48 3.86 1.07
C THR A 727 23.65 4.28 2.30
N GLY A 728 23.85 3.65 3.47
CA GLY A 728 22.94 3.81 4.62
C GLY A 728 23.59 3.49 5.96
N GLY A 729 24.76 4.08 6.22
CA GLY A 729 25.35 4.12 7.57
C GLY A 729 25.46 5.54 8.14
N ASN A 730 25.22 6.55 7.30
CA ASN A 730 25.26 7.96 7.72
C ASN A 730 23.83 8.44 7.96
N VAL A 731 23.70 9.33 8.95
CA VAL A 731 22.51 10.18 9.13
C VAL A 731 22.13 10.71 7.74
N VAL A 732 20.90 10.43 7.32
CA VAL A 732 20.42 11.02 6.07
C VAL A 732 20.23 12.52 6.36
N ASP A 733 21.26 13.32 6.11
CA ASP A 733 21.28 14.79 6.29
C ASP A 733 20.17 15.50 5.47
N ALA A 734 19.47 14.76 4.62
CA ALA A 734 18.25 15.17 3.92
C ALA A 734 17.16 15.71 4.87
N GLY A 735 17.12 15.20 6.09
CA GLY A 735 15.99 15.42 7.01
C GLY A 735 15.98 16.74 7.77
N GLU A 736 17.14 17.30 8.12
CA GLU A 736 17.21 18.56 8.87
C GLU A 736 16.78 19.77 8.03
N ALA A 737 16.95 19.71 6.71
CA ALA A 737 16.63 20.81 5.80
C ALA A 737 15.20 20.78 5.25
N ALA A 738 14.42 19.73 5.53
CA ALA A 738 13.24 19.37 4.75
C ALA A 738 11.87 19.61 5.41
N HIS A 739 11.80 20.21 6.60
CA HIS A 739 10.53 20.35 7.28
C HIS A 739 10.15 21.81 7.55
N GLY A 740 9.20 22.29 6.74
CA GLY A 740 8.25 23.30 7.21
C GLY A 740 7.45 22.78 8.40
N GLU A 741 6.83 23.72 9.13
CA GLU A 741 6.07 23.47 10.36
C GLU A 741 5.20 22.20 10.27
N VAL A 742 5.53 21.18 11.06
CA VAL A 742 4.77 19.93 11.16
C VAL A 742 3.71 20.14 12.23
N VAL A 743 2.44 20.12 11.82
CA VAL A 743 1.32 20.18 12.76
C VAL A 743 1.27 18.86 13.53
N GLU A 744 1.55 18.90 14.83
CA GLU A 744 1.52 17.72 15.69
C GLU A 744 0.08 17.20 15.86
N ALA A 745 -0.08 15.88 15.75
CA ALA A 745 -1.38 15.23 15.93
C ALA A 745 -1.77 15.20 17.41
N PRO A 746 -3.05 15.48 17.75
CA PRO A 746 -3.54 15.30 19.10
C PRO A 746 -3.55 13.82 19.49
N ASP A 747 -3.42 13.53 20.79
CA ASP A 747 -3.56 12.16 21.29
C ASP A 747 -5.02 11.71 21.25
N MET A 748 -5.28 10.67 20.46
CA MET A 748 -6.61 10.11 20.25
C MET A 748 -6.82 8.77 20.98
N SER A 749 -5.90 8.39 21.87
CA SER A 749 -5.94 7.14 22.64
C SER A 749 -7.26 6.95 23.39
N VAL A 750 -7.82 8.01 23.99
CA VAL A 750 -9.11 7.99 24.70
C VAL A 750 -10.26 7.64 23.74
N VAL A 751 -10.27 8.22 22.54
CA VAL A 751 -11.31 7.95 21.52
C VAL A 751 -11.23 6.51 21.03
N VAL A 752 -10.01 6.05 20.70
CA VAL A 752 -9.78 4.69 20.20
C VAL A 752 -10.12 3.64 21.25
N SER A 753 -9.75 3.89 22.52
CA SER A 753 -10.07 3.01 23.64
C SER A 753 -11.58 2.91 23.88
N ALA A 754 -12.30 4.04 23.84
CA ALA A 754 -13.74 4.07 24.10
C ALA A 754 -14.58 3.52 22.93
N LEU A 755 -14.20 3.80 21.69
CA LEU A 755 -15.07 3.59 20.52
C LEU A 755 -14.52 2.63 19.46
N GLY A 756 -13.21 2.30 19.48
CA GLY A 756 -12.56 1.53 18.41
C GLY A 756 -13.13 0.13 18.21
N GLU A 757 -13.38 -0.61 19.29
CA GLU A 757 -13.96 -1.97 19.18
C GLU A 757 -15.42 -1.92 18.71
N ALA A 758 -16.20 -0.96 19.21
CA ALA A 758 -17.60 -0.80 18.80
C ALA A 758 -17.72 -0.39 17.32
N PHE A 759 -16.82 0.49 16.86
CA PHE A 759 -16.73 0.88 15.45
C PHE A 759 -16.41 -0.30 14.55
N ARG A 760 -15.44 -1.14 14.92
CA ARG A 760 -15.11 -2.35 14.18
C ARG A 760 -16.28 -3.32 14.04
N ARG A 761 -16.98 -3.60 15.14
CA ARG A 761 -18.18 -4.45 15.10
C ARG A 761 -19.26 -3.85 14.18
N ALA A 762 -19.37 -2.52 14.16
CA ALA A 762 -20.25 -1.84 13.20
C ALA A 762 -19.79 -2.02 11.74
N MET A 763 -18.47 -2.01 11.48
CA MET A 763 -17.90 -2.28 10.16
C MET A 763 -18.09 -3.71 9.68
N GLU A 764 -17.92 -4.70 10.55
CA GLU A 764 -18.20 -6.10 10.25
C GLU A 764 -19.67 -6.28 9.80
N SER A 765 -20.61 -5.67 10.55
CA SER A 765 -22.03 -5.68 10.18
C SER A 765 -22.29 -4.94 8.87
N TYR A 766 -21.62 -3.80 8.63
CA TYR A 766 -21.79 -3.01 7.43
C TYR A 766 -21.35 -3.76 6.17
N VAL A 767 -20.23 -4.49 6.26
CA VAL A 767 -19.69 -5.30 5.16
C VAL A 767 -20.58 -6.51 4.89
N ALA A 768 -20.98 -7.26 5.93
CA ALA A 768 -21.87 -8.41 5.80
C ALA A 768 -23.17 -8.04 5.05
N CYS A 769 -23.82 -6.92 5.43
CA CYS A 769 -25.04 -6.48 4.75
C CYS A 769 -24.84 -6.07 3.28
N THR A 770 -23.63 -5.73 2.85
CA THR A 770 -23.35 -5.29 1.48
C THR A 770 -22.76 -6.34 0.56
N VAL A 771 -22.17 -7.41 1.09
CA VAL A 771 -21.75 -8.57 0.27
C VAL A 771 -22.96 -9.42 -0.15
N HIS A 772 -24.09 -9.27 0.54
CA HIS A 772 -25.35 -9.98 0.27
C HIS A 772 -26.33 -9.23 -0.67
N CYS A 773 -26.01 -8.00 -1.08
CA CYS A 773 -26.75 -7.21 -2.06
C CYS A 773 -25.95 -7.14 -3.37
#